data_AF-A0AAW1ATE4-F1
#
_entry.id   AF-A0AAW1ATE4-F1
#
_cell.length_a   1.000
_cell.length_b   1.000
_cell.length_c   1.000
_cell.angle_alpha   90.00
_cell.angle_beta   90.00
_cell.angle_gamma   90.00
#
_symmetry.space_group_name_H-M   'P 1'
#
loop_
_entity.id
_entity.type
_entity.pdbx_description
1 polymer ?
#
loop_
_entity_poly.entity_id
_entity_poly.type
_entity_poly.pdbx_seq_one_letter_code
_entity_poly.pdbx_strand_id
1 'polypeptide(L)'
;MPARPPARNPGRPERGRRLRGPGDASPFVSPPFRGAAPAGPPGALPAGRLGPGAEKPADALQGPDKGRPDKSLDPELRLRGERVVGEVDQPRGQKRPGVAPSKGSPSSGWRSSARARFLGPPLTETAPPAGSATAHFGLLLPRLTLSLRIGAFNIRAFGDKKLSNQTISSFIVRILTAYDLALIQEVRDADLSAVKKLMHLVNWASPNAFSYLVSKPLGHNSYKEQYLFIYRRDRVSPVESYYYKDGCEPCSNTTFSRKPFIVKFAVPQAEVKELVLVPLHAAPEAAVTEIDALYDVYQDVKSRWGATDALLLGDFNAGCKYVRVEDWPSIRLRSIKDFQWLILDTADTTVTNTVCAYDRIVAVGSKLRESILPATAKVDNFQKTLKLSSKDALAFQTEGEPGYATARREFRGSSKPPLDSVQGSSMKLVAILPGLALMLQAAVALQICAFNIRSFGDTKLSDQSVSKIIVKILSRYDLVLVQEVRDTDLSAVQELVKRLNRASKHSYDYVISESLGRENYKEMYLFLYRTQSFSLVNQYQYPNPDSTFSRPPFIVKFAASGSKNELVLVPLHTPPNEAVAEIDALYDVYLKVIDKWQTDNIMFLGDFNADCSYVGKKDWSSIRLRTSEVFKWLISDDIDTTVGNSDCAYDRIVVSGSKLRKWIVPKSAKVFDFQRAFKLSQEEALAVSDHFPVEAELTSP
;
A
#
# COMPACT_ATOMS: atom_id res chain seq x y z
N MET A 1 21.81 -1.03 66.41
CA MET A 1 22.65 0.13 66.03
C MET A 1 23.70 0.29 67.13
N PRO A 2 24.96 0.69 66.87
CA PRO A 2 25.39 1.80 66.00
C PRO A 2 26.02 1.35 64.66
N ALA A 3 26.87 2.18 64.04
CA ALA A 3 27.26 2.03 62.63
C ALA A 3 28.70 2.50 62.28
N ARG A 4 29.27 1.81 61.27
CA ARG A 4 30.33 2.22 60.31
C ARG A 4 31.82 2.29 60.78
N PRO A 5 32.79 2.22 59.83
CA PRO A 5 34.11 1.59 60.05
C PRO A 5 35.31 2.56 59.85
N PRO A 6 36.56 2.05 59.81
CA PRO A 6 37.18 1.77 58.49
C PRO A 6 38.02 0.47 58.44
N ALA A 7 38.58 0.16 57.26
CA ALA A 7 39.27 -1.11 56.97
C ALA A 7 40.81 -1.02 56.96
N ARG A 8 41.48 -2.13 57.27
CA ARG A 8 42.90 -2.45 56.97
C ARG A 8 43.08 -3.97 56.93
N ASN A 9 43.91 -4.50 56.02
CA ASN A 9 44.55 -5.83 56.21
C ASN A 9 45.79 -6.01 55.29
N PRO A 10 46.96 -6.46 55.80
CA PRO A 10 48.15 -6.83 55.02
C PRO A 10 48.38 -8.36 54.94
N GLY A 11 49.25 -8.86 54.04
CA GLY A 11 49.70 -10.27 54.07
C GLY A 11 50.59 -10.74 52.90
N ARG A 12 51.81 -11.23 53.20
CA ARG A 12 52.82 -11.88 52.32
C ARG A 12 54.00 -12.35 53.22
N PRO A 13 55.02 -13.13 52.77
CA PRO A 13 55.16 -14.09 51.65
C PRO A 13 55.32 -15.55 52.23
N GLU A 14 56.16 -16.56 51.87
CA GLU A 14 57.28 -16.78 50.92
C GLU A 14 57.40 -18.26 50.41
N ARG A 15 58.21 -18.42 49.35
CA ARG A 15 58.90 -19.57 48.69
C ARG A 15 59.07 -20.99 49.30
N GLY A 16 59.12 -21.96 48.36
CA GLY A 16 59.99 -23.18 48.36
C GLY A 16 59.25 -24.45 47.87
N ARG A 17 59.80 -25.42 47.09
CA ARG A 17 61.10 -25.67 46.41
C ARG A 17 60.86 -26.48 45.09
N ARG A 18 61.90 -26.70 44.26
CA ARG A 18 61.84 -27.47 42.98
C ARG A 18 62.17 -28.97 43.14
N LEU A 19 61.65 -29.82 42.24
CA LEU A 19 62.31 -31.03 41.69
C LEU A 19 62.07 -31.15 40.15
N ARG A 20 62.40 -32.30 39.51
CA ARG A 20 62.78 -32.43 38.08
C ARG A 20 61.71 -33.11 37.19
N GLY A 21 61.78 -32.92 35.86
CA GLY A 21 61.03 -33.68 34.82
C GLY A 21 61.77 -34.95 34.35
N PRO A 22 61.54 -35.52 33.13
CA PRO A 22 60.94 -34.92 31.90
C PRO A 22 59.91 -35.83 31.14
N GLY A 23 59.51 -35.42 29.92
CA GLY A 23 58.73 -36.21 28.91
C GLY A 23 57.19 -36.07 29.04
N ASP A 24 56.39 -35.90 27.99
CA ASP A 24 56.64 -35.79 26.53
C ASP A 24 55.81 -34.64 25.88
N ALA A 25 56.04 -34.41 24.58
CA ALA A 25 55.47 -33.33 23.76
C ALA A 25 54.60 -33.90 22.60
N SER A 26 53.78 -33.17 21.82
CA SER A 26 53.48 -31.74 21.70
C SER A 26 52.09 -31.53 21.02
N PRO A 27 51.50 -30.31 21.00
CA PRO A 27 50.17 -30.05 20.42
C PRO A 27 50.22 -29.60 18.94
N PHE A 28 49.04 -29.45 18.31
CA PHE A 28 48.88 -28.79 17.00
C PHE A 28 48.06 -27.47 17.10
N VAL A 29 48.42 -26.50 16.27
CA VAL A 29 47.87 -25.13 16.22
C VAL A 29 47.65 -24.72 14.75
N SER A 30 46.68 -23.84 14.49
CA SER A 30 46.27 -23.38 13.15
C SER A 30 47.31 -22.51 12.42
N PRO A 31 47.36 -22.53 11.06
CA PRO A 31 48.16 -21.62 10.24
C PRO A 31 47.40 -20.34 9.78
N PRO A 32 48.09 -19.25 9.35
CA PRO A 32 47.50 -17.93 9.05
C PRO A 32 47.57 -17.44 7.57
N PHE A 33 47.08 -16.22 7.32
CA PHE A 33 47.00 -15.51 6.01
C PHE A 33 48.22 -14.64 5.62
N ARG A 34 48.51 -14.55 4.30
CA ARG A 34 49.13 -13.44 3.47
C ARG A 34 49.76 -14.07 2.18
N GLY A 35 50.05 -13.40 1.04
CA GLY A 35 49.94 -12.01 0.56
C GLY A 35 50.04 -11.98 -1.00
N ALA A 36 50.25 -10.83 -1.68
CA ALA A 36 49.97 -10.69 -3.13
C ALA A 36 51.04 -9.99 -4.03
N ALA A 37 50.92 -10.20 -5.36
CA ALA A 37 51.49 -9.43 -6.51
C ALA A 37 53.04 -9.51 -6.74
N PRO A 38 53.63 -9.13 -7.92
CA PRO A 38 53.11 -8.36 -9.08
C PRO A 38 53.36 -9.01 -10.49
N ALA A 39 53.54 -8.23 -11.57
CA ALA A 39 53.45 -8.65 -13.00
C ALA A 39 54.59 -8.15 -13.94
N GLY A 40 54.74 -8.75 -15.14
CA GLY A 40 55.64 -8.31 -16.23
C GLY A 40 55.55 -9.14 -17.55
N PRO A 41 56.05 -8.66 -18.73
CA PRO A 41 55.65 -9.13 -20.08
C PRO A 41 56.86 -9.49 -21.05
N PRO A 42 56.77 -9.47 -22.41
CA PRO A 42 56.04 -10.39 -23.33
C PRO A 42 56.84 -10.90 -24.59
N GLY A 43 56.24 -11.79 -25.42
CA GLY A 43 56.67 -12.13 -26.81
C GLY A 43 56.67 -13.65 -27.14
N ALA A 44 56.65 -14.18 -28.38
CA ALA A 44 56.37 -13.65 -29.73
C ALA A 44 56.06 -14.84 -30.72
N LEU A 45 55.61 -14.58 -31.97
CA LEU A 45 55.27 -15.60 -33.01
C LEU A 45 56.48 -16.07 -33.86
N PRO A 46 56.40 -17.22 -34.56
CA PRO A 46 56.18 -17.21 -36.03
C PRO A 46 55.28 -18.37 -36.59
N ALA A 47 55.23 -18.59 -37.92
CA ALA A 47 54.23 -19.46 -38.59
C ALA A 47 54.72 -20.19 -39.89
N GLY A 48 53.96 -21.22 -40.34
CA GLY A 48 54.05 -21.90 -41.67
C GLY A 48 53.26 -23.24 -41.69
N ARG A 49 52.33 -23.55 -42.64
CA ARG A 49 52.44 -23.98 -44.08
C ARG A 49 52.99 -25.42 -44.24
N LEU A 50 52.43 -26.40 -45.00
CA LEU A 50 51.50 -26.46 -46.19
C LEU A 50 50.51 -27.68 -46.15
N GLY A 51 49.61 -27.81 -47.16
CA GLY A 51 48.72 -28.99 -47.43
C GLY A 51 49.24 -29.93 -48.54
N PRO A 52 48.44 -30.56 -49.45
CA PRO A 52 46.96 -30.47 -49.70
C PRO A 52 46.22 -31.81 -50.10
N GLY A 53 44.96 -31.73 -50.56
CA GLY A 53 44.14 -32.78 -51.25
C GLY A 53 42.64 -32.75 -50.86
N ALA A 54 41.67 -32.32 -51.70
CA ALA A 54 40.99 -33.02 -52.82
C ALA A 54 40.01 -34.15 -52.36
N GLU A 55 38.74 -34.29 -52.80
CA GLU A 55 38.02 -33.69 -53.96
C GLU A 55 36.45 -33.69 -53.82
N LYS A 56 35.72 -33.22 -54.84
CA LYS A 56 34.23 -33.19 -55.08
C LYS A 56 34.00 -33.48 -56.60
N PRO A 57 32.83 -33.90 -57.16
CA PRO A 57 31.43 -33.38 -56.98
C PRO A 57 30.31 -34.49 -57.00
N ALA A 58 29.01 -34.32 -56.66
CA ALA A 58 27.79 -33.67 -57.23
C ALA A 58 26.87 -34.50 -58.19
N ASP A 59 25.61 -34.06 -58.33
CA ASP A 59 24.50 -34.45 -59.26
C ASP A 59 23.78 -35.83 -59.10
N ALA A 60 22.53 -36.08 -59.56
CA ALA A 60 21.28 -35.27 -59.67
C ALA A 60 20.04 -36.15 -60.10
N LEU A 61 18.79 -35.70 -59.82
CA LEU A 61 17.47 -36.20 -60.33
C LEU A 61 17.03 -37.63 -59.86
N GLN A 62 15.75 -38.08 -59.84
CA GLN A 62 14.41 -37.59 -60.25
C GLN A 62 13.27 -38.21 -59.34
N GLY A 63 11.98 -37.81 -59.48
CA GLY A 63 10.84 -38.18 -58.59
C GLY A 63 10.01 -39.44 -58.97
N PRO A 64 8.67 -39.57 -58.66
CA PRO A 64 7.71 -38.57 -58.13
C PRO A 64 6.56 -39.05 -57.16
N ASP A 65 5.71 -38.06 -56.75
CA ASP A 65 4.23 -38.12 -56.46
C ASP A 65 3.62 -38.91 -55.26
N LYS A 66 3.02 -38.19 -54.27
CA LYS A 66 1.54 -38.09 -54.01
C LYS A 66 1.14 -37.41 -52.68
N GLY A 67 0.12 -36.53 -52.72
CA GLY A 67 -0.79 -36.22 -51.58
C GLY A 67 -0.76 -34.82 -50.95
N ARG A 68 -1.85 -34.06 -51.04
CA ARG A 68 -2.15 -32.77 -50.35
C ARG A 68 -3.68 -32.66 -50.15
N PRO A 69 -4.21 -32.05 -49.06
CA PRO A 69 -4.46 -30.59 -48.95
C PRO A 69 -4.08 -30.04 -47.54
N ASP A 70 -3.91 -28.75 -47.20
CA ASP A 70 -4.32 -27.43 -47.71
C ASP A 70 -5.75 -26.94 -47.38
N LYS A 71 -5.89 -26.11 -46.32
CA LYS A 71 -6.49 -24.76 -46.42
C LYS A 71 -6.36 -23.91 -45.15
N SER A 72 -6.35 -22.59 -45.36
CA SER A 72 -6.46 -21.51 -44.36
C SER A 72 -7.91 -21.18 -43.98
N LEU A 73 -8.14 -20.51 -42.82
CA LEU A 73 -8.98 -19.29 -42.71
C LEU A 73 -9.07 -18.73 -41.27
N ASP A 74 -9.30 -17.42 -41.20
CA ASP A 74 -9.77 -16.57 -40.08
C ASP A 74 -10.48 -15.37 -40.77
N PRO A 75 -11.65 -14.83 -40.32
CA PRO A 75 -11.61 -13.66 -39.41
C PRO A 75 -12.90 -13.31 -38.57
N GLU A 76 -12.70 -12.39 -37.61
CA GLU A 76 -13.53 -11.24 -37.15
C GLU A 76 -15.09 -11.22 -37.02
N LEU A 77 -15.53 -10.59 -35.89
CA LEU A 77 -16.78 -9.82 -35.65
C LEU A 77 -18.13 -10.60 -35.68
N ARG A 78 -19.26 -10.15 -35.08
CA ARG A 78 -19.70 -8.82 -34.59
C ARG A 78 -20.75 -8.89 -33.45
N LEU A 79 -21.01 -7.76 -32.78
CA LEU A 79 -22.07 -7.56 -31.76
C LEU A 79 -23.46 -7.21 -32.34
N ARG A 80 -24.53 -7.81 -31.77
CA ARG A 80 -25.95 -7.35 -31.59
C ARG A 80 -26.83 -8.58 -31.27
N GLY A 81 -28.00 -8.50 -30.61
CA GLY A 81 -28.64 -7.37 -29.93
C GLY A 81 -30.16 -7.56 -29.74
N GLU A 82 -30.67 -7.08 -28.61
CA GLU A 82 -32.10 -6.77 -28.32
C GLU A 82 -33.08 -7.90 -27.95
N ARG A 83 -34.23 -7.46 -27.40
CA ARG A 83 -35.28 -8.20 -26.69
C ARG A 83 -36.42 -8.59 -27.64
N VAL A 84 -37.26 -9.56 -27.25
CA VAL A 84 -38.73 -9.36 -27.16
C VAL A 84 -39.41 -10.44 -26.30
N VAL A 85 -40.63 -10.12 -25.85
CA VAL A 85 -41.52 -10.88 -24.96
C VAL A 85 -42.00 -12.21 -25.56
N GLY A 86 -42.25 -13.23 -24.73
CA GLY A 86 -42.94 -14.47 -25.11
C GLY A 86 -43.42 -15.27 -23.89
N GLU A 87 -44.72 -15.19 -23.58
CA GLU A 87 -45.41 -15.85 -22.45
C GLU A 87 -46.43 -16.86 -23.00
N VAL A 88 -46.38 -18.15 -22.59
CA VAL A 88 -47.48 -19.13 -22.70
C VAL A 88 -47.39 -20.23 -21.62
N ASP A 89 -48.40 -20.23 -20.73
CA ASP A 89 -49.14 -21.31 -20.04
C ASP A 89 -48.54 -22.62 -19.47
N GLN A 90 -49.09 -22.95 -18.28
CA GLN A 90 -49.21 -24.29 -17.68
C GLN A 90 -50.57 -24.97 -18.04
N PRO A 91 -50.74 -26.30 -17.86
CA PRO A 91 -51.96 -27.02 -18.26
C PRO A 91 -53.18 -26.85 -17.31
N ARG A 92 -54.35 -27.29 -17.81
CA ARG A 92 -55.71 -26.97 -17.31
C ARG A 92 -56.24 -27.86 -16.16
N GLY A 93 -56.77 -27.23 -15.11
CA GLY A 93 -58.21 -26.89 -15.01
C GLY A 93 -59.22 -27.84 -14.33
N GLN A 94 -60.32 -27.25 -13.82
CA GLN A 94 -61.65 -27.88 -13.70
C GLN A 94 -62.83 -26.87 -13.57
N LYS A 95 -64.00 -27.35 -14.00
CA LYS A 95 -65.39 -26.81 -14.14
C LYS A 95 -66.00 -26.27 -12.81
N ARG A 96 -67.13 -25.53 -12.66
CA ARG A 96 -68.22 -24.83 -13.45
C ARG A 96 -69.21 -24.16 -12.40
N PRO A 97 -70.40 -23.56 -12.70
CA PRO A 97 -70.80 -22.50 -13.67
C PRO A 97 -71.81 -21.41 -13.11
N GLY A 98 -72.13 -20.36 -13.90
CA GLY A 98 -73.35 -19.50 -13.76
C GLY A 98 -73.17 -18.16 -12.98
N VAL A 99 -73.98 -17.09 -13.13
CA VAL A 99 -75.23 -16.80 -13.89
C VAL A 99 -75.20 -15.35 -14.49
N ALA A 100 -76.27 -14.90 -15.18
CA ALA A 100 -76.38 -13.80 -16.17
C ALA A 100 -76.62 -12.33 -15.65
N PRO A 101 -76.63 -11.28 -16.52
CA PRO A 101 -76.46 -9.85 -16.12
C PRO A 101 -77.54 -8.83 -16.59
N SER A 102 -77.35 -7.55 -16.25
CA SER A 102 -77.82 -6.33 -16.99
C SER A 102 -76.78 -5.19 -16.79
N LYS A 103 -76.44 -4.27 -17.71
CA LYS A 103 -77.09 -3.45 -18.76
C LYS A 103 -77.84 -2.19 -18.27
N GLY A 104 -77.23 -1.01 -18.48
CA GLY A 104 -77.84 0.32 -18.25
C GLY A 104 -76.91 1.51 -18.57
N SER A 105 -77.14 2.18 -19.69
CA SER A 105 -76.54 3.47 -20.15
C SER A 105 -77.61 4.15 -21.04
N PRO A 106 -77.51 5.44 -21.48
CA PRO A 106 -76.40 6.42 -21.46
C PRO A 106 -76.85 7.74 -20.73
N SER A 107 -76.40 8.99 -20.95
CA SER A 107 -75.64 9.68 -22.02
C SER A 107 -75.10 11.06 -21.56
N SER A 108 -74.18 11.66 -22.35
CA SER A 108 -73.90 13.11 -22.55
C SER A 108 -73.86 14.09 -21.35
N GLY A 109 -72.86 14.98 -21.17
CA GLY A 109 -71.65 15.27 -21.97
C GLY A 109 -71.46 16.80 -22.21
N TRP A 110 -70.20 17.25 -22.31
CA TRP A 110 -69.76 18.65 -22.59
C TRP A 110 -70.07 19.68 -21.45
N ARG A 111 -69.31 20.77 -21.23
CA ARG A 111 -67.91 21.14 -21.54
C ARG A 111 -67.49 22.33 -20.63
N SER A 112 -66.18 22.58 -20.52
CA SER A 112 -65.53 23.90 -20.29
C SER A 112 -65.73 24.70 -18.98
N SER A 113 -64.65 24.72 -18.17
CA SER A 113 -63.90 25.94 -17.79
C SER A 113 -64.35 26.93 -16.68
N ALA A 114 -63.31 27.49 -16.03
CA ALA A 114 -63.21 28.84 -15.41
C ALA A 114 -63.48 29.08 -13.90
N ARG A 115 -62.37 29.04 -13.13
CA ARG A 115 -61.95 29.90 -11.98
C ARG A 115 -62.95 30.94 -11.37
N ALA A 116 -63.22 30.81 -10.07
CA ALA A 116 -63.01 31.82 -9.00
C ALA A 116 -63.22 31.11 -7.63
N ARG A 117 -62.28 31.08 -6.66
CA ARG A 117 -61.67 32.10 -5.79
C ARG A 117 -62.57 32.60 -4.63
N PHE A 118 -62.01 32.50 -3.42
CA PHE A 118 -62.45 33.04 -2.12
C PHE A 118 -63.79 32.56 -1.54
N LEU A 119 -63.73 31.82 -0.43
CA LEU A 119 -64.02 32.33 0.93
C LEU A 119 -63.69 31.27 2.01
N GLY A 120 -63.65 31.69 3.26
CA GLY A 120 -63.56 30.90 4.50
C GLY A 120 -63.65 31.87 5.71
N PRO A 121 -63.56 31.43 6.98
CA PRO A 121 -63.50 30.06 7.52
C PRO A 121 -64.92 29.65 8.05
N PRO A 122 -65.14 28.80 9.10
CA PRO A 122 -64.59 28.89 10.47
C PRO A 122 -64.04 27.56 11.04
N LEU A 123 -63.60 27.60 12.30
CA LEU A 123 -63.16 26.46 13.11
C LEU A 123 -64.36 25.75 13.78
N THR A 124 -64.28 24.43 13.94
CA THR A 124 -65.05 23.65 14.93
C THR A 124 -64.17 22.52 15.48
N GLU A 125 -64.05 22.41 16.80
CA GLU A 125 -63.28 21.35 17.46
C GLU A 125 -64.07 20.03 17.53
N THR A 126 -63.44 18.92 17.14
CA THR A 126 -63.87 17.56 17.55
C THR A 126 -62.65 16.64 17.72
N ALA A 127 -62.28 16.35 18.97
CA ALA A 127 -61.73 15.04 19.36
C ALA A 127 -62.88 14.00 19.35
N PRO A 128 -62.67 12.67 19.43
CA PRO A 128 -61.51 11.89 19.91
C PRO A 128 -61.09 10.80 18.87
N PRO A 129 -60.45 9.64 19.18
CA PRO A 129 -59.91 9.13 20.44
C PRO A 129 -58.45 8.63 20.39
N ALA A 130 -57.96 8.14 21.55
CA ALA A 130 -56.63 7.60 21.70
C ALA A 130 -56.42 6.30 20.90
N GLY A 131 -55.30 6.23 20.16
CA GLY A 131 -54.86 5.03 19.45
C GLY A 131 -53.34 4.95 19.38
N SER A 132 -52.78 3.85 19.91
CA SER A 132 -51.40 3.36 19.79
C SER A 132 -50.33 4.38 19.35
N ALA A 133 -49.69 5.03 20.33
CA ALA A 133 -48.49 5.82 20.09
C ALA A 133 -47.27 4.92 19.84
N THR A 134 -47.20 4.27 18.67
CA THR A 134 -45.95 3.71 18.12
C THR A 134 -45.04 4.86 17.71
N ALA A 135 -44.45 5.50 18.71
CA ALA A 135 -43.40 6.49 18.54
C ALA A 135 -42.19 5.80 17.90
N HIS A 136 -42.13 5.85 16.56
CA HIS A 136 -40.91 5.60 15.82
C HIS A 136 -39.88 6.66 16.23
N PHE A 137 -39.14 6.37 17.30
CA PHE A 137 -37.76 6.81 17.47
C PHE A 137 -36.92 6.19 16.34
N GLY A 138 -37.19 6.62 15.11
CA GLY A 138 -36.24 6.52 14.02
C GLY A 138 -35.05 7.33 14.45
N LEU A 139 -34.02 6.63 14.96
CA LEU A 139 -32.80 7.24 15.44
C LEU A 139 -32.19 8.01 14.26
N LEU A 140 -32.37 9.33 14.28
CA LEU A 140 -31.78 10.27 13.35
C LEU A 140 -30.28 10.34 13.65
N LEU A 141 -29.59 9.25 13.30
CA LEU A 141 -28.15 9.17 13.20
C LEU A 141 -27.69 10.41 12.43
N PRO A 142 -26.91 11.32 13.04
CA PRO A 142 -26.43 12.49 12.33
C PRO A 142 -25.68 11.98 11.10
N ARG A 143 -26.10 12.42 9.91
CA ARG A 143 -25.47 12.01 8.64
C ARG A 143 -24.01 12.44 8.68
N LEU A 144 -23.12 11.51 8.99
CA LEU A 144 -21.68 11.73 9.11
C LEU A 144 -21.14 12.33 7.82
N THR A 145 -20.94 13.65 7.84
CA THR A 145 -20.31 14.40 6.75
C THR A 145 -18.81 14.13 6.79
N LEU A 146 -18.32 13.41 5.78
CA LEU A 146 -16.92 12.98 5.69
C LEU A 146 -16.19 13.84 4.66
N SER A 147 -15.22 14.64 5.11
CA SER A 147 -14.41 15.50 4.27
C SER A 147 -13.74 14.74 3.12
N LEU A 148 -13.82 15.30 1.91
CA LEU A 148 -13.30 14.70 0.69
C LEU A 148 -11.96 15.33 0.32
N ARG A 149 -10.92 14.53 0.08
CA ARG A 149 -9.63 15.07 -0.36
C ARG A 149 -9.52 15.09 -1.88
N ILE A 150 -9.51 16.29 -2.45
CA ILE A 150 -9.41 16.53 -3.89
C ILE A 150 -8.01 17.05 -4.23
N GLY A 151 -7.48 16.66 -5.40
CA GLY A 151 -6.21 17.18 -5.93
C GLY A 151 -6.20 17.31 -7.46
N ALA A 152 -5.26 18.10 -7.96
CA ALA A 152 -4.86 18.13 -9.36
C ALA A 152 -3.33 17.98 -9.46
N PHE A 153 -2.84 17.29 -10.48
CA PHE A 153 -1.43 16.96 -10.63
C PHE A 153 -1.07 16.86 -12.11
N ASN A 154 -0.32 17.83 -12.64
CA ASN A 154 0.40 17.64 -13.91
C ASN A 154 1.54 16.62 -13.67
N ILE A 155 1.45 15.44 -14.29
CA ILE A 155 2.51 14.44 -14.29
C ILE A 155 3.18 14.48 -15.67
N ARG A 156 4.16 15.38 -15.84
CA ARG A 156 4.80 15.67 -17.14
C ARG A 156 5.11 14.42 -17.95
N ALA A 157 4.59 14.35 -19.18
CA ALA A 157 4.64 13.19 -20.06
C ALA A 157 4.30 11.86 -19.36
N PHE A 158 3.10 11.75 -18.79
CA PHE A 158 2.58 10.50 -18.22
C PHE A 158 2.23 9.52 -19.34
N GLY A 159 2.67 8.28 -19.20
CA GLY A 159 2.49 7.20 -20.17
C GLY A 159 3.41 6.02 -19.85
N ASP A 160 3.49 5.03 -20.74
CA ASP A 160 4.22 3.78 -20.46
C ASP A 160 5.70 3.96 -20.10
N LYS A 161 6.42 4.90 -20.74
CA LYS A 161 7.83 5.19 -20.40
C LYS A 161 7.99 5.70 -18.95
N LYS A 162 6.96 6.35 -18.39
CA LYS A 162 6.97 6.84 -17.00
C LYS A 162 6.58 5.75 -16.00
N LEU A 163 5.67 4.84 -16.37
CA LEU A 163 5.24 3.72 -15.53
C LEU A 163 6.05 2.42 -15.70
N SER A 164 6.96 2.33 -16.67
CA SER A 164 7.95 1.26 -16.71
C SER A 164 9.00 1.40 -15.61
N ASN A 165 9.31 2.63 -15.19
CA ASN A 165 10.15 2.91 -14.03
C ASN A 165 9.39 2.60 -12.72
N GLN A 166 9.77 1.49 -12.07
CA GLN A 166 9.11 1.01 -10.86
C GLN A 166 9.16 2.05 -9.72
N THR A 167 10.29 2.71 -9.51
CA THR A 167 10.45 3.75 -8.47
C THR A 167 9.49 4.91 -8.69
N ILE A 168 9.47 5.50 -9.89
CA ILE A 168 8.57 6.61 -10.23
C ILE A 168 7.10 6.18 -10.11
N SER A 169 6.74 5.01 -10.64
CA SER A 169 5.37 4.50 -10.52
C SER A 169 4.94 4.30 -9.06
N SER A 170 5.84 3.82 -8.18
CA SER A 170 5.56 3.62 -6.75
C SER A 170 5.28 4.95 -6.03
N PHE A 171 5.99 6.03 -6.40
CA PHE A 171 5.74 7.34 -5.82
C PHE A 171 4.47 7.98 -6.37
N ILE A 172 4.20 7.88 -7.68
CA ILE A 172 2.92 8.32 -8.28
C ILE A 172 1.74 7.66 -7.56
N VAL A 173 1.79 6.34 -7.37
CA VAL A 173 0.77 5.57 -6.64
C VAL A 173 0.65 6.05 -5.19
N ARG A 174 1.77 6.27 -4.48
CA ARG A 174 1.79 6.76 -3.08
C ARG A 174 1.29 8.20 -2.93
N ILE A 175 1.39 9.03 -3.97
CA ILE A 175 0.76 10.36 -4.02
C ILE A 175 -0.75 10.21 -4.24
N LEU A 176 -1.17 9.53 -5.32
CA LEU A 176 -2.58 9.44 -5.71
C LEU A 176 -3.45 8.72 -4.68
N THR A 177 -2.94 7.67 -4.03
CA THR A 177 -3.66 6.95 -2.96
C THR A 177 -3.88 7.78 -1.68
N ALA A 178 -3.29 8.98 -1.58
CA ALA A 178 -3.55 9.92 -0.50
C ALA A 178 -4.79 10.81 -0.74
N TYR A 179 -5.43 10.74 -1.91
CA TYR A 179 -6.59 11.53 -2.33
C TYR A 179 -7.83 10.64 -2.52
N ASP A 180 -9.03 11.21 -2.35
CA ASP A 180 -10.29 10.53 -2.68
C ASP A 180 -10.69 10.73 -4.15
N LEU A 181 -10.26 11.84 -4.76
CA LEU A 181 -10.53 12.24 -6.15
C LEU A 181 -9.36 13.10 -6.66
N ALA A 182 -8.68 12.66 -7.72
CA ALA A 182 -7.53 13.35 -8.29
C ALA A 182 -7.67 13.54 -9.81
N LEU A 183 -7.40 14.75 -10.29
CA LEU A 183 -7.18 15.06 -11.70
C LEU A 183 -5.70 14.86 -12.05
N ILE A 184 -5.42 14.09 -13.10
CA ILE A 184 -4.10 13.92 -13.70
C ILE A 184 -4.10 14.53 -15.11
N GLN A 185 -3.00 15.20 -15.44
CA GLN A 185 -2.78 15.94 -16.69
C GLN A 185 -1.44 15.52 -17.33
N GLU A 186 -1.19 15.93 -18.58
CA GLU A 186 -0.11 15.39 -19.44
C GLU A 186 -0.17 13.86 -19.69
N VAL A 187 -1.37 13.26 -19.63
CA VAL A 187 -1.59 11.84 -19.98
C VAL A 187 -1.49 11.66 -21.49
N ARG A 188 -0.44 10.97 -21.95
CA ARG A 188 -0.14 10.68 -23.36
C ARG A 188 -0.27 9.17 -23.59
N ASP A 189 -1.50 8.66 -23.50
CA ASP A 189 -1.79 7.23 -23.30
C ASP A 189 -3.03 6.78 -24.11
N ALA A 190 -2.96 6.92 -25.44
CA ALA A 190 -4.14 6.89 -26.31
C ALA A 190 -4.87 5.54 -26.38
N ASP A 191 -4.19 4.42 -26.12
CA ASP A 191 -4.75 3.07 -26.01
C ASP A 191 -5.11 2.67 -24.56
N LEU A 192 -4.82 3.56 -23.60
CA LEU A 192 -4.99 3.40 -22.15
C LEU A 192 -4.09 2.31 -21.51
N SER A 193 -2.93 1.98 -22.08
CA SER A 193 -2.00 0.99 -21.50
C SER A 193 -1.48 1.43 -20.12
N ALA A 194 -0.93 2.65 -20.01
CA ALA A 194 -0.40 3.19 -18.76
C ALA A 194 -1.51 3.49 -17.75
N VAL A 195 -2.70 3.94 -18.18
CA VAL A 195 -3.85 4.13 -17.31
C VAL A 195 -4.29 2.79 -16.70
N LYS A 196 -4.40 1.70 -17.50
CA LYS A 196 -4.70 0.36 -16.95
C LYS A 196 -3.62 -0.09 -15.97
N LYS A 197 -2.34 0.11 -16.29
CA LYS A 197 -1.22 -0.24 -15.41
C LYS A 197 -1.23 0.55 -14.10
N LEU A 198 -1.45 1.87 -14.15
CA LEU A 198 -1.60 2.71 -12.97
C LEU A 198 -2.79 2.26 -12.12
N MET A 199 -3.94 2.00 -12.74
CA MET A 199 -5.14 1.57 -12.03
C MET A 199 -4.99 0.18 -11.41
N HIS A 200 -4.18 -0.71 -11.99
CA HIS A 200 -3.74 -1.93 -11.31
C HIS A 200 -2.91 -1.59 -10.07
N LEU A 201 -1.84 -0.81 -10.21
CA LEU A 201 -0.93 -0.45 -9.10
C LEU A 201 -1.63 0.34 -7.97
N VAL A 202 -2.60 1.21 -8.28
CA VAL A 202 -3.39 1.98 -7.29
C VAL A 202 -4.38 1.07 -6.54
N ASN A 203 -5.07 0.16 -7.22
CA ASN A 203 -5.94 -0.83 -6.57
C ASN A 203 -5.16 -1.94 -5.86
N TRP A 204 -3.91 -2.19 -6.25
CA TRP A 204 -2.97 -3.02 -5.50
C TRP A 204 -2.63 -2.32 -4.16
N ALA A 205 -2.22 -1.04 -4.23
CA ALA A 205 -1.63 -0.32 -3.10
C ALA A 205 -2.62 0.28 -2.10
N SER A 206 -3.91 0.43 -2.45
CA SER A 206 -4.93 0.94 -1.53
C SER A 206 -5.87 -0.17 -1.05
N PRO A 207 -6.28 -0.18 0.24
CA PRO A 207 -7.38 -1.04 0.69
C PRO A 207 -8.74 -0.64 0.09
N ASN A 208 -8.84 0.57 -0.48
CA ASN A 208 -10.04 1.15 -1.07
C ASN A 208 -10.07 0.94 -2.59
N ALA A 209 -11.23 0.61 -3.15
CA ALA A 209 -11.38 0.43 -4.59
C ALA A 209 -11.36 1.79 -5.32
N PHE A 210 -10.38 1.99 -6.20
CA PHE A 210 -10.30 3.12 -7.11
C PHE A 210 -10.85 2.76 -8.49
N SER A 211 -11.49 3.73 -9.15
CA SER A 211 -11.88 3.68 -10.55
C SER A 211 -11.41 4.96 -11.25
N TYR A 212 -11.68 5.07 -12.55
CA TYR A 212 -11.21 6.19 -13.35
C TYR A 212 -12.20 6.60 -14.44
N LEU A 213 -12.09 7.86 -14.86
CA LEU A 213 -12.76 8.42 -16.03
C LEU A 213 -11.74 9.24 -16.81
N VAL A 214 -11.63 9.01 -18.12
CA VAL A 214 -10.58 9.58 -18.96
C VAL A 214 -11.16 10.23 -20.21
N SER A 215 -10.58 11.34 -20.64
CA SER A 215 -10.97 12.01 -21.88
C SER A 215 -10.43 11.30 -23.13
N LYS A 216 -10.98 11.64 -24.29
CA LYS A 216 -10.29 11.47 -25.58
C LYS A 216 -9.00 12.30 -25.60
N PRO A 217 -8.02 12.00 -26.47
CA PRO A 217 -6.87 12.87 -26.69
C PRO A 217 -7.29 14.26 -27.23
N LEU A 218 -6.70 15.32 -26.66
CA LEU A 218 -6.98 16.74 -26.88
C LEU A 218 -5.67 17.49 -27.17
N GLY A 219 -5.75 18.62 -27.89
CA GLY A 219 -4.60 19.38 -28.39
C GLY A 219 -4.85 19.84 -29.83
N HIS A 220 -4.28 20.98 -30.25
CA HIS A 220 -4.43 21.47 -31.63
C HIS A 220 -3.55 20.72 -32.66
N ASN A 221 -2.30 20.41 -32.33
CA ASN A 221 -1.32 19.80 -33.25
C ASN A 221 -1.21 18.26 -33.07
N SER A 222 -0.13 17.61 -33.51
CA SER A 222 0.08 16.17 -33.35
C SER A 222 0.37 15.73 -31.91
N TYR A 223 0.80 16.64 -31.04
CA TYR A 223 0.94 16.40 -29.60
C TYR A 223 -0.45 16.47 -28.96
N LYS A 224 -0.90 15.34 -28.40
CA LYS A 224 -2.20 15.23 -27.71
C LYS A 224 -2.03 14.74 -26.28
N GLU A 225 -2.92 15.19 -25.40
CA GLU A 225 -3.01 14.79 -24.00
C GLU A 225 -4.44 14.41 -23.61
N GLN A 226 -4.61 13.74 -22.47
CA GLN A 226 -5.89 13.41 -21.88
C GLN A 226 -6.01 13.96 -20.45
N TYR A 227 -7.24 14.28 -20.06
CA TYR A 227 -7.59 14.48 -18.65
C TYR A 227 -8.02 13.15 -18.05
N LEU A 228 -7.41 12.77 -16.93
CA LEU A 228 -7.66 11.51 -16.25
C LEU A 228 -8.09 11.78 -14.81
N PHE A 229 -9.34 11.51 -14.49
CA PHE A 229 -9.84 11.51 -13.12
C PHE A 229 -9.66 10.12 -12.51
N ILE A 230 -8.94 10.01 -11.40
CA ILE A 230 -8.83 8.79 -10.59
C ILE A 230 -9.55 9.03 -9.26
N TYR A 231 -10.40 8.10 -8.85
CA TYR A 231 -11.33 8.34 -7.75
C TYR A 231 -11.73 7.08 -6.96
N ARG A 232 -11.99 7.26 -5.66
CA ARG A 232 -12.45 6.20 -4.75
C ARG A 232 -13.94 5.91 -4.93
N ARG A 233 -14.27 4.67 -5.27
CA ARG A 233 -15.65 4.21 -5.54
C ARG A 233 -16.56 4.23 -4.31
N ASP A 234 -15.99 4.23 -3.11
CA ASP A 234 -16.72 4.36 -1.85
C ASP A 234 -17.00 5.81 -1.43
N ARG A 235 -16.37 6.78 -2.09
CA ARG A 235 -16.41 8.21 -1.76
C ARG A 235 -17.15 9.05 -2.80
N VAL A 236 -16.94 8.75 -4.08
CA VAL A 236 -17.50 9.51 -5.21
C VAL A 236 -17.85 8.59 -6.38
N SER A 237 -18.77 9.03 -7.22
CA SER A 237 -19.00 8.43 -8.54
C SER A 237 -19.30 9.51 -9.60
N PRO A 238 -18.78 9.38 -10.84
CA PRO A 238 -19.19 10.26 -11.93
C PRO A 238 -20.66 10.00 -12.28
N VAL A 239 -21.42 11.07 -12.42
CA VAL A 239 -22.84 11.07 -12.81
C VAL A 239 -22.96 11.39 -14.30
N GLU A 240 -22.22 12.39 -14.77
CA GLU A 240 -22.34 12.94 -16.11
C GLU A 240 -21.02 13.62 -16.51
N SER A 241 -20.70 13.65 -17.80
CA SER A 241 -19.53 14.37 -18.31
C SER A 241 -19.72 14.84 -19.75
N TYR A 242 -19.05 15.93 -20.12
CA TYR A 242 -19.07 16.46 -21.49
C TYR A 242 -17.81 17.29 -21.79
N TYR A 243 -17.58 17.56 -23.08
CA TYR A 243 -16.52 18.44 -23.55
C TYR A 243 -17.10 19.84 -23.78
N TYR A 244 -16.42 20.87 -23.28
CA TYR A 244 -16.82 22.24 -23.55
C TYR A 244 -16.85 22.51 -25.06
N LYS A 245 -17.94 23.13 -25.54
CA LYS A 245 -18.11 23.50 -26.94
C LYS A 245 -17.76 24.97 -27.16
N ASP A 246 -16.45 25.20 -27.14
CA ASP A 246 -15.84 26.43 -27.61
C ASP A 246 -15.95 26.53 -29.13
N GLY A 247 -16.58 27.61 -29.61
CA GLY A 247 -16.84 27.90 -31.01
C GLY A 247 -17.78 26.94 -31.74
N CYS A 248 -17.95 27.17 -33.04
CA CYS A 248 -18.54 26.21 -33.95
C CYS A 248 -17.51 25.15 -34.38
N GLU A 249 -17.87 23.87 -34.41
CA GLU A 249 -17.08 22.86 -35.13
C GLU A 249 -17.66 22.77 -36.55
N PRO A 250 -16.88 22.91 -37.64
CA PRO A 250 -15.41 22.76 -37.74
C PRO A 250 -14.61 24.09 -37.78
N CYS A 251 -15.12 25.19 -37.25
CA CYS A 251 -14.47 26.51 -37.32
C CYS A 251 -13.11 26.49 -36.61
N SER A 252 -12.05 26.93 -37.28
CA SER A 252 -10.65 26.76 -36.86
C SER A 252 -10.17 27.70 -35.74
N ASN A 253 -11.10 28.35 -35.03
CA ASN A 253 -10.79 29.35 -33.99
C ASN A 253 -11.34 28.87 -32.65
N THR A 254 -10.61 27.96 -32.01
CA THR A 254 -10.87 27.45 -30.66
C THR A 254 -9.87 28.06 -29.68
N THR A 255 -10.40 28.71 -28.64
CA THR A 255 -9.65 29.34 -27.55
C THR A 255 -8.81 28.32 -26.79
N PHE A 256 -9.40 27.16 -26.47
CA PHE A 256 -8.74 26.10 -25.72
C PHE A 256 -8.00 25.09 -26.61
N SER A 257 -6.66 25.07 -26.51
CA SER A 257 -5.82 24.01 -27.06
C SER A 257 -6.26 22.61 -26.60
N ARG A 258 -6.60 22.49 -25.32
CA ARG A 258 -7.16 21.28 -24.70
C ARG A 258 -8.53 21.60 -24.09
N LYS A 259 -9.58 21.55 -24.93
CA LYS A 259 -10.98 21.83 -24.53
C LYS A 259 -11.34 21.13 -23.21
N PRO A 260 -11.79 21.83 -22.16
CA PRO A 260 -12.15 21.23 -20.87
C PRO A 260 -13.09 20.03 -20.99
N PHE A 261 -12.81 18.98 -20.22
CA PHE A 261 -13.66 17.79 -20.07
C PHE A 261 -14.33 17.83 -18.70
N ILE A 262 -15.49 18.49 -18.64
CA ILE A 262 -16.22 18.75 -17.40
C ILE A 262 -16.87 17.44 -16.91
N VAL A 263 -16.75 17.14 -15.62
CA VAL A 263 -17.36 15.98 -14.97
C VAL A 263 -18.14 16.39 -13.73
N LYS A 264 -19.37 15.91 -13.61
CA LYS A 264 -20.23 16.00 -12.42
C LYS A 264 -20.06 14.72 -11.60
N PHE A 265 -19.69 14.84 -10.34
CA PHE A 265 -19.53 13.72 -9.40
C PHE A 265 -20.62 13.77 -8.31
N ALA A 266 -21.27 12.64 -8.04
CA ALA A 266 -22.02 12.43 -6.81
C ALA A 266 -21.04 12.20 -5.66
N VAL A 267 -21.26 12.90 -4.56
CA VAL A 267 -20.39 12.93 -3.37
C VAL A 267 -21.24 12.72 -2.10
N PRO A 268 -21.87 11.54 -1.93
CA PRO A 268 -23.01 11.37 -1.02
C PRO A 268 -22.69 11.61 0.46
N GLN A 269 -21.44 11.44 0.90
CA GLN A 269 -21.01 11.74 2.28
C GLN A 269 -20.45 13.16 2.49
N ALA A 270 -20.29 13.99 1.45
CA ALA A 270 -19.91 15.39 1.60
C ALA A 270 -21.13 16.29 1.89
N GLU A 271 -20.95 17.57 2.19
CA GLU A 271 -22.07 18.50 2.41
C GLU A 271 -22.73 18.93 1.09
N VAL A 272 -21.93 19.45 0.17
CA VAL A 272 -22.19 19.40 -1.29
C VAL A 272 -22.49 17.94 -1.66
N LYS A 273 -23.53 17.69 -2.47
CA LYS A 273 -23.96 16.33 -2.85
C LYS A 273 -23.67 15.97 -4.31
N GLU A 274 -23.60 16.98 -5.16
CA GLU A 274 -23.08 16.90 -6.52
C GLU A 274 -22.01 17.98 -6.68
N LEU A 275 -20.83 17.60 -7.17
CA LEU A 275 -19.69 18.49 -7.35
C LEU A 275 -19.24 18.46 -8.81
N VAL A 276 -19.13 19.63 -9.44
CA VAL A 276 -18.57 19.74 -10.80
C VAL A 276 -17.06 19.99 -10.72
N LEU A 277 -16.28 19.22 -11.48
CA LEU A 277 -14.87 19.51 -11.76
C LEU A 277 -14.71 19.99 -13.21
N VAL A 278 -14.06 21.14 -13.38
CA VAL A 278 -13.68 21.73 -14.67
C VAL A 278 -12.16 21.69 -14.79
N PRO A 279 -11.58 20.74 -15.57
CA PRO A 279 -10.14 20.65 -15.73
C PRO A 279 -9.63 21.64 -16.78
N LEU A 280 -8.49 22.28 -16.52
CA LEU A 280 -7.70 22.97 -17.52
C LEU A 280 -6.21 22.62 -17.36
N HIS A 281 -5.57 22.27 -18.47
CA HIS A 281 -4.12 22.36 -18.61
C HIS A 281 -3.87 23.42 -19.68
N ALA A 282 -3.47 24.62 -19.26
CA ALA A 282 -3.45 25.79 -20.14
C ALA A 282 -2.30 25.72 -21.15
N ALA A 283 -2.53 26.15 -22.39
CA ALA A 283 -1.41 26.39 -23.32
C ALA A 283 -0.59 27.59 -22.80
N PRO A 284 0.72 27.47 -22.53
CA PRO A 284 1.45 28.49 -21.77
C PRO A 284 1.45 29.88 -22.42
N GLU A 285 1.60 29.94 -23.76
CA GLU A 285 1.58 31.18 -24.54
C GLU A 285 0.15 31.75 -24.76
N ALA A 286 -0.89 31.06 -24.27
CA ALA A 286 -2.30 31.49 -24.31
C ALA A 286 -2.96 31.47 -22.91
N ALA A 287 -2.17 31.36 -21.84
CA ALA A 287 -2.65 31.11 -20.48
C ALA A 287 -3.67 32.16 -20.01
N VAL A 288 -3.41 33.45 -20.24
CA VAL A 288 -4.35 34.55 -19.91
C VAL A 288 -5.73 34.31 -20.54
N THR A 289 -5.77 33.95 -21.83
CA THR A 289 -7.01 33.76 -22.59
C THR A 289 -7.74 32.47 -22.20
N GLU A 290 -7.03 31.35 -22.02
CA GLU A 290 -7.64 30.08 -21.60
C GLU A 290 -8.16 30.15 -20.15
N ILE A 291 -7.49 30.86 -19.23
CA ILE A 291 -7.99 31.06 -17.85
C ILE A 291 -9.20 32.00 -17.84
N ASP A 292 -9.22 33.07 -18.66
CA ASP A 292 -10.40 33.95 -18.76
C ASP A 292 -11.63 33.20 -19.30
N ALA A 293 -11.45 32.42 -20.36
CA ALA A 293 -12.51 31.62 -20.98
C ALA A 293 -13.13 30.57 -20.03
N LEU A 294 -12.45 30.16 -18.95
CA LEU A 294 -13.05 29.31 -17.91
C LEU A 294 -14.27 29.95 -17.22
N TYR A 295 -14.40 31.29 -17.26
CA TYR A 295 -15.63 31.94 -16.82
C TYR A 295 -16.84 31.51 -17.68
N ASP A 296 -16.67 31.45 -19.01
CA ASP A 296 -17.72 31.04 -19.94
C ASP A 296 -18.01 29.54 -19.85
N VAL A 297 -16.99 28.72 -19.55
CA VAL A 297 -17.17 27.31 -19.21
C VAL A 297 -18.03 27.15 -17.95
N TYR A 298 -17.85 27.98 -16.93
CA TYR A 298 -18.72 27.99 -15.76
C TYR A 298 -20.15 28.44 -16.09
N GLN A 299 -20.35 29.42 -16.98
CA GLN A 299 -21.70 29.79 -17.42
C GLN A 299 -22.40 28.67 -18.22
N ASP A 300 -21.70 27.93 -19.08
CA ASP A 300 -22.25 26.74 -19.75
C ASP A 300 -22.58 25.62 -18.74
N VAL A 301 -21.71 25.32 -17.77
CA VAL A 301 -22.02 24.38 -16.66
C VAL A 301 -23.31 24.79 -15.95
N LYS A 302 -23.43 26.07 -15.57
CA LYS A 302 -24.60 26.61 -14.88
C LYS A 302 -25.86 26.57 -15.75
N SER A 303 -25.76 26.86 -17.04
CA SER A 303 -26.88 26.84 -17.99
C SER A 303 -27.34 25.42 -18.34
N ARG A 304 -26.39 24.49 -18.53
CA ARG A 304 -26.60 23.09 -18.93
C ARG A 304 -27.13 22.22 -17.80
N TRP A 305 -26.65 22.43 -16.58
CA TRP A 305 -26.92 21.55 -15.43
C TRP A 305 -27.62 22.21 -14.25
N GLY A 306 -27.79 23.54 -14.26
CA GLY A 306 -28.24 24.28 -13.07
C GLY A 306 -27.22 24.28 -11.92
N ALA A 307 -26.03 23.71 -12.13
CA ALA A 307 -25.03 23.51 -11.09
C ALA A 307 -24.29 24.83 -10.78
N THR A 308 -24.41 25.30 -9.55
CA THR A 308 -23.72 26.51 -9.06
C THR A 308 -22.39 26.20 -8.39
N ASP A 309 -22.24 25.01 -7.81
CA ASP A 309 -21.08 24.54 -7.04
C ASP A 309 -20.06 23.82 -7.94
N ALA A 310 -18.90 24.44 -8.16
CA ALA A 310 -17.85 23.90 -9.04
C ALA A 310 -16.42 24.21 -8.54
N LEU A 311 -15.50 23.28 -8.79
CA LEU A 311 -14.05 23.52 -8.74
C LEU A 311 -13.49 23.56 -10.15
N LEU A 312 -12.77 24.64 -10.47
CA LEU A 312 -11.96 24.76 -11.67
C LEU A 312 -10.50 24.54 -11.25
N LEU A 313 -9.80 23.57 -11.87
CA LEU A 313 -8.51 23.09 -11.35
C LEU A 313 -7.56 22.50 -12.40
N GLY A 314 -6.27 22.57 -12.09
CA GLY A 314 -5.17 22.02 -12.91
C GLY A 314 -4.00 23.00 -13.10
N ASP A 315 -3.05 22.61 -13.92
CA ASP A 315 -1.95 23.46 -14.39
C ASP A 315 -2.48 24.55 -15.33
N PHE A 316 -2.76 25.72 -14.75
CA PHE A 316 -3.23 26.87 -15.50
C PHE A 316 -2.08 27.66 -16.13
N ASN A 317 -0.80 27.27 -15.93
CA ASN A 317 0.36 28.13 -16.17
C ASN A 317 0.22 29.54 -15.55
N ALA A 318 -0.56 29.68 -14.47
CA ALA A 318 -1.07 30.95 -13.98
C ALA A 318 -0.09 31.78 -13.15
N GLY A 319 1.11 32.07 -13.68
CA GLY A 319 2.08 32.94 -13.03
C GLY A 319 3.35 33.17 -13.83
N CYS A 320 4.36 33.73 -13.14
CA CYS A 320 5.70 33.97 -13.66
C CYS A 320 5.71 34.69 -15.03
N LYS A 321 6.11 34.03 -16.12
CA LYS A 321 6.20 34.64 -17.45
C LYS A 321 4.94 34.52 -18.31
N TYR A 322 3.97 33.69 -17.91
CA TYR A 322 2.78 33.36 -18.72
C TYR A 322 1.53 34.14 -18.28
N VAL A 323 1.43 34.48 -16.99
CA VAL A 323 0.43 35.40 -16.44
C VAL A 323 1.14 36.32 -15.46
N ARG A 324 1.24 37.61 -15.80
CA ARG A 324 1.95 38.64 -15.04
C ARG A 324 0.96 39.43 -14.18
N VAL A 325 1.47 40.39 -13.39
CA VAL A 325 0.65 41.17 -12.46
C VAL A 325 -0.38 42.03 -13.21
N GLU A 326 0.04 42.61 -14.34
CA GLU A 326 -0.75 43.42 -15.25
C GLU A 326 -1.81 42.63 -16.05
N ASP A 327 -1.67 41.31 -16.17
CA ASP A 327 -2.61 40.48 -16.95
C ASP A 327 -3.86 40.10 -16.11
N TRP A 328 -3.72 39.95 -14.79
CA TRP A 328 -4.79 39.51 -13.90
C TRP A 328 -6.12 40.28 -13.97
N PRO A 329 -6.15 41.63 -14.11
CA PRO A 329 -7.42 42.37 -14.18
C PRO A 329 -8.29 41.97 -15.38
N SER A 330 -7.67 41.51 -16.48
CA SER A 330 -8.37 41.05 -17.68
C SER A 330 -9.08 39.71 -17.51
N ILE A 331 -8.67 38.90 -16.53
CA ILE A 331 -9.17 37.55 -16.31
C ILE A 331 -10.44 37.62 -15.44
N ARG A 332 -11.62 37.40 -16.05
CA ARG A 332 -12.93 37.41 -15.38
C ARG A 332 -13.00 36.43 -14.22
N LEU A 333 -12.39 35.25 -14.37
CA LEU A 333 -12.27 34.23 -13.32
C LEU A 333 -11.51 34.73 -12.07
N ARG A 334 -10.68 35.76 -12.20
CA ARG A 334 -9.93 36.40 -11.11
C ARG A 334 -10.61 37.65 -10.56
N SER A 335 -11.17 38.47 -11.45
CA SER A 335 -11.79 39.76 -11.11
C SER A 335 -13.18 39.64 -10.45
N ILE A 336 -13.87 38.51 -10.59
CA ILE A 336 -15.22 38.29 -10.03
C ILE A 336 -15.15 37.59 -8.67
N LYS A 337 -15.69 38.25 -7.63
CA LYS A 337 -15.61 37.85 -6.20
C LYS A 337 -16.29 36.51 -5.84
N ASP A 338 -17.10 35.97 -6.74
CA ASP A 338 -17.75 34.66 -6.57
C ASP A 338 -16.74 33.50 -6.69
N PHE A 339 -15.63 33.72 -7.39
CA PHE A 339 -14.54 32.75 -7.58
C PHE A 339 -13.47 32.91 -6.49
N GLN A 340 -13.39 31.93 -5.61
CA GLN A 340 -12.41 31.87 -4.53
C GLN A 340 -11.17 31.08 -4.97
N TRP A 341 -10.08 31.78 -5.23
CA TRP A 341 -8.79 31.18 -5.57
C TRP A 341 -8.16 30.58 -4.31
N LEU A 342 -8.08 29.24 -4.25
CA LEU A 342 -7.62 28.50 -3.08
C LEU A 342 -6.09 28.34 -3.04
N ILE A 343 -5.45 28.33 -4.21
CA ILE A 343 -3.99 28.38 -4.35
C ILE A 343 -3.59 29.81 -4.70
N LEU A 344 -2.90 30.47 -3.78
CA LEU A 344 -2.48 31.87 -3.86
C LEU A 344 -1.28 32.06 -4.80
N ASP A 345 -1.07 33.28 -5.29
CA ASP A 345 0.06 33.61 -6.17
C ASP A 345 1.44 33.47 -5.51
N THR A 346 1.47 33.44 -4.18
CA THR A 346 2.67 33.21 -3.36
C THR A 346 3.01 31.73 -3.16
N ALA A 347 2.23 30.82 -3.74
CA ALA A 347 2.55 29.40 -3.75
C ALA A 347 3.64 29.09 -4.79
N ASP A 348 4.49 28.12 -4.49
CA ASP A 348 5.30 27.43 -5.50
C ASP A 348 4.69 26.05 -5.73
N THR A 349 4.18 25.82 -6.94
CA THR A 349 3.61 24.54 -7.35
C THR A 349 4.63 23.67 -8.09
N THR A 350 5.83 24.22 -8.34
CA THR A 350 6.84 23.58 -9.19
C THR A 350 7.80 22.68 -8.41
N VAL A 351 8.51 21.83 -9.15
CA VAL A 351 9.57 20.92 -8.63
C VAL A 351 10.94 21.26 -9.27
N THR A 352 10.95 22.25 -10.16
CA THR A 352 12.11 22.90 -10.77
C THR A 352 12.72 23.93 -9.83
N ASN A 353 13.87 24.51 -10.19
CA ASN A 353 14.45 25.69 -9.51
C ASN A 353 13.66 27.00 -9.76
N THR A 354 12.38 26.90 -10.14
CA THR A 354 11.45 28.01 -10.33
C THR A 354 10.66 28.24 -9.05
N VAL A 355 9.99 29.39 -8.92
CA VAL A 355 9.06 29.67 -7.80
C VAL A 355 7.80 30.24 -8.43
N CYS A 356 6.85 29.37 -8.81
CA CYS A 356 5.70 29.76 -9.64
C CYS A 356 4.40 29.08 -9.19
N ALA A 357 3.32 29.85 -9.12
CA ALA A 357 1.96 29.36 -8.84
C ALA A 357 1.22 28.95 -10.12
N TYR A 358 1.74 27.95 -10.86
CA TYR A 358 1.15 27.51 -12.12
C TYR A 358 -0.13 26.70 -11.92
N ASP A 359 -0.10 25.72 -11.01
CA ASP A 359 -1.23 24.85 -10.67
C ASP A 359 -2.23 25.57 -9.75
N ARG A 360 -3.52 25.50 -10.07
CA ARG A 360 -4.56 26.25 -9.36
C ARG A 360 -5.75 25.37 -9.01
N ILE A 361 -6.47 25.83 -7.98
CA ILE A 361 -7.81 25.37 -7.63
C ILE A 361 -8.63 26.62 -7.31
N VAL A 362 -9.76 26.78 -8.00
CA VAL A 362 -10.68 27.91 -7.86
C VAL A 362 -12.07 27.35 -7.55
N ALA A 363 -12.68 27.81 -6.47
CA ALA A 363 -14.00 27.37 -6.02
C ALA A 363 -15.08 28.43 -6.26
N VAL A 364 -16.24 28.00 -6.76
CA VAL A 364 -17.42 28.86 -6.98
C VAL A 364 -18.69 28.13 -6.54
N GLY A 365 -19.71 28.89 -6.14
CA GLY A 365 -20.88 28.40 -5.40
C GLY A 365 -20.70 28.56 -3.89
N SER A 366 -21.71 29.11 -3.21
CA SER A 366 -21.63 29.43 -1.78
C SER A 366 -21.47 28.18 -0.92
N LYS A 367 -22.30 27.16 -1.18
CA LYS A 367 -22.30 25.90 -0.43
C LYS A 367 -20.97 25.16 -0.55
N LEU A 368 -20.36 25.12 -1.75
CA LEU A 368 -19.02 24.58 -1.91
C LEU A 368 -17.99 25.39 -1.11
N ARG A 369 -17.99 26.72 -1.26
CA ARG A 369 -17.05 27.62 -0.56
C ARG A 369 -17.15 27.54 0.96
N GLU A 370 -18.35 27.40 1.51
CA GLU A 370 -18.64 27.21 2.94
C GLU A 370 -18.18 25.83 3.42
N SER A 371 -18.30 24.78 2.60
CA SER A 371 -17.87 23.41 2.94
C SER A 371 -16.33 23.18 2.85
N ILE A 372 -15.56 24.14 2.32
CA ILE A 372 -14.10 24.03 2.21
C ILE A 372 -13.45 24.28 3.58
N LEU A 373 -12.84 23.22 4.12
CA LEU A 373 -12.12 23.29 5.39
C LEU A 373 -10.97 24.32 5.33
N PRO A 374 -10.91 25.31 6.25
CA PRO A 374 -9.89 26.35 6.25
C PRO A 374 -8.45 25.81 6.24
N ALA A 375 -7.57 26.50 5.51
CA ALA A 375 -6.14 26.17 5.35
C ALA A 375 -5.82 24.74 4.86
N THR A 376 -6.78 24.01 4.28
CA THR A 376 -6.53 22.67 3.72
C THR A 376 -6.00 22.68 2.28
N ALA A 377 -6.38 23.67 1.48
CA ALA A 377 -5.84 23.88 0.13
C ALA A 377 -4.39 24.37 0.20
N LYS A 378 -3.47 23.60 -0.40
CA LYS A 378 -2.02 23.83 -0.40
C LYS A 378 -1.35 22.92 -1.43
N VAL A 379 -0.11 23.23 -1.77
CA VAL A 379 0.75 22.37 -2.58
C VAL A 379 1.23 21.17 -1.76
N ASP A 380 1.08 19.95 -2.29
CA ASP A 380 1.71 18.76 -1.74
C ASP A 380 3.12 18.63 -2.30
N ASN A 381 4.09 19.26 -1.62
CA ASN A 381 5.50 19.14 -1.96
C ASN A 381 5.98 17.69 -1.68
N PHE A 382 5.73 16.80 -2.63
CA PHE A 382 5.98 15.38 -2.48
C PHE A 382 7.48 15.07 -2.32
N GLN A 383 8.38 15.92 -2.82
CA GLN A 383 9.82 15.81 -2.53
C GLN A 383 10.07 15.82 -1.01
N LYS A 384 9.49 16.79 -0.28
CA LYS A 384 9.58 16.89 1.18
C LYS A 384 8.75 15.82 1.89
N THR A 385 7.53 15.54 1.43
CA THR A 385 6.62 14.53 2.03
C THR A 385 7.16 13.09 1.91
N LEU A 386 7.89 12.78 0.83
CA LEU A 386 8.46 11.46 0.56
C LEU A 386 9.96 11.36 0.88
N LYS A 387 10.63 12.48 1.21
CA LYS A 387 12.08 12.60 1.44
C LYS A 387 12.94 12.24 0.22
N LEU A 388 12.51 12.68 -0.97
CA LEU A 388 13.23 12.44 -2.22
C LEU A 388 14.49 13.30 -2.34
N SER A 389 15.51 12.80 -3.04
CA SER A 389 16.55 13.70 -3.55
C SER A 389 15.96 14.60 -4.64
N SER A 390 16.61 15.73 -4.93
CA SER A 390 16.20 16.58 -6.05
C SER A 390 16.23 15.83 -7.38
N LYS A 391 17.09 14.82 -7.54
CA LYS A 391 17.14 13.97 -8.74
C LYS A 391 15.88 13.12 -8.90
N ASP A 392 15.39 12.51 -7.82
CA ASP A 392 14.19 11.67 -7.85
C ASP A 392 12.91 12.51 -7.96
N ALA A 393 12.92 13.74 -7.42
CA ALA A 393 11.85 14.71 -7.60
C ALA A 393 11.79 15.24 -9.06
N LEU A 394 12.94 15.57 -9.64
CA LEU A 394 13.07 15.94 -11.06
C LEU A 394 12.74 14.77 -12.01
N ALA A 395 12.79 13.50 -11.57
CA ALA A 395 12.40 12.35 -12.38
C ALA A 395 10.89 12.35 -12.74
N PHE A 396 10.05 13.04 -11.97
CA PHE A 396 8.66 13.32 -12.36
C PHE A 396 8.60 14.28 -13.55
N GLN A 397 9.58 15.18 -13.69
CA GLN A 397 9.65 16.21 -14.72
C GLN A 397 10.48 15.82 -15.96
N THR A 398 11.24 14.72 -15.97
CA THR A 398 12.02 14.29 -17.15
C THR A 398 11.32 13.21 -17.97
N GLU A 399 11.61 13.12 -19.27
CA GLU A 399 11.22 11.99 -20.12
C GLU A 399 12.19 10.79 -19.97
N GLY A 400 12.57 10.45 -18.74
CA GLY A 400 13.15 9.15 -18.35
C GLY A 400 14.55 8.79 -18.89
N GLU A 401 15.54 8.90 -18.02
CA GLU A 401 16.80 8.12 -18.06
C GLU A 401 17.07 7.44 -16.68
N PRO A 402 17.72 6.26 -16.64
CA PRO A 402 17.95 5.47 -15.43
C PRO A 402 19.18 5.95 -14.62
N GLY A 403 19.11 7.16 -14.07
CA GLY A 403 20.23 7.74 -13.34
C GLY A 403 20.45 7.17 -11.92
N TYR A 404 21.23 6.10 -11.77
CA TYR A 404 21.76 5.66 -10.47
C TYR A 404 22.48 6.80 -9.71
N ALA A 405 22.39 6.79 -8.37
CA ALA A 405 23.24 7.59 -7.48
C ALA A 405 23.22 7.01 -6.05
N THR A 406 24.39 6.73 -5.48
CA THR A 406 24.55 6.33 -4.08
C THR A 406 24.72 7.55 -3.18
N ALA A 407 24.01 7.60 -2.04
CA ALA A 407 24.10 8.71 -1.10
C ALA A 407 25.21 8.48 -0.06
N ARG A 408 26.33 9.21 -0.15
CA ARG A 408 27.31 9.29 0.94
C ARG A 408 26.78 10.20 2.06
N ARG A 409 26.97 9.78 3.32
CA ARG A 409 26.88 10.66 4.49
C ARG A 409 28.13 11.52 4.59
N GLU A 410 27.94 12.81 4.86
CA GLU A 410 28.90 13.61 5.63
C GLU A 410 28.18 14.25 6.82
N PHE A 411 28.92 14.52 7.91
CA PHE A 411 28.32 14.73 9.24
C PHE A 411 29.03 15.86 10.01
N ARG A 412 28.48 17.08 9.93
CA ARG A 412 28.79 18.26 10.78
C ARG A 412 27.53 19.14 10.87
N GLY A 413 27.23 19.83 11.97
CA GLY A 413 27.92 19.86 13.26
C GLY A 413 27.67 21.14 14.07
N SER A 414 26.46 21.31 14.63
CA SER A 414 26.02 22.34 15.60
C SER A 414 24.50 22.20 15.81
N SER A 415 23.84 22.72 16.83
CA SER A 415 24.16 23.07 18.24
C SER A 415 22.80 23.34 18.93
N LYS A 416 22.69 23.25 20.27
CA LYS A 416 21.40 23.49 20.97
C LYS A 416 21.31 24.92 21.52
N PRO A 417 20.16 25.61 21.38
CA PRO A 417 19.72 26.60 22.35
C PRO A 417 19.04 25.92 23.57
N PRO A 418 18.96 26.59 24.74
CA PRO A 418 18.41 26.00 25.97
C PRO A 418 16.87 26.04 26.04
N LEU A 419 16.31 25.30 26.99
CA LEU A 419 14.98 25.56 27.55
C LEU A 419 15.10 26.65 28.61
N ASP A 420 14.12 27.56 28.65
CA ASP A 420 13.86 28.41 29.82
C ASP A 420 12.39 28.35 30.22
N SER A 421 12.12 28.65 31.49
CA SER A 421 10.83 28.38 32.15
C SER A 421 9.92 29.61 32.24
N VAL A 422 8.60 29.40 32.10
CA VAL A 422 7.57 30.36 32.57
C VAL A 422 6.48 29.59 33.31
N GLN A 423 6.11 30.06 34.49
CA GLN A 423 5.02 29.49 35.30
C GLN A 423 3.67 30.15 34.98
N GLY A 424 2.62 29.33 34.99
CA GLY A 424 1.35 29.68 35.64
C GLY A 424 0.39 30.63 34.90
N SER A 425 -0.79 30.09 34.59
CA SER A 425 -2.05 30.71 35.01
C SER A 425 -3.14 29.65 35.14
N SER A 426 -4.04 29.85 36.11
CA SER A 426 -5.09 28.89 36.47
C SER A 426 -6.43 29.30 35.86
N MET A 427 -7.03 28.42 35.08
CA MET A 427 -8.46 28.49 34.75
C MET A 427 -9.11 27.14 35.06
N LYS A 428 -10.06 27.16 36.00
CA LYS A 428 -10.90 26.01 36.32
C LYS A 428 -11.87 25.79 35.16
N LEU A 429 -11.87 24.61 34.55
CA LEU A 429 -12.97 24.17 33.70
C LEU A 429 -13.81 23.14 34.45
N VAL A 430 -15.14 23.28 34.34
CA VAL A 430 -16.11 22.49 35.13
C VAL A 430 -16.16 21.05 34.62
N ALA A 431 -16.16 20.09 35.54
CA ALA A 431 -16.32 18.67 35.21
C ALA A 431 -17.74 18.39 34.71
N ILE A 432 -17.87 17.94 33.45
CA ILE A 432 -19.13 17.47 32.87
C ILE A 432 -18.89 16.10 32.23
N LEU A 433 -19.66 15.11 32.71
CA LEU A 433 -19.86 13.77 32.15
C LEU A 433 -18.63 12.84 32.00
N PRO A 434 -18.41 11.89 32.94
CA PRO A 434 -17.56 10.71 32.72
C PRO A 434 -18.22 9.66 31.77
N GLY A 435 -19.08 10.10 30.84
CA GLY A 435 -19.84 9.24 29.93
C GLY A 435 -19.15 8.94 28.59
N LEU A 436 -18.08 9.66 28.24
CA LEU A 436 -17.39 9.55 26.94
C LEU A 436 -16.19 8.59 26.95
N ALA A 437 -16.04 7.77 28.01
CA ALA A 437 -14.92 6.84 28.17
C ALA A 437 -15.21 5.40 27.70
N LEU A 438 -16.47 5.08 27.31
CA LEU A 438 -16.91 3.70 27.07
C LEU A 438 -17.38 3.42 25.62
N MET A 439 -17.18 4.36 24.68
CA MET A 439 -17.49 4.17 23.25
C MET A 439 -16.35 4.62 22.32
N LEU A 440 -15.11 4.44 22.77
CA LEU A 440 -13.94 4.51 21.90
C LEU A 440 -12.91 3.41 22.23
N GLN A 441 -13.35 2.14 22.12
CA GLN A 441 -12.41 1.06 21.87
C GLN A 441 -11.80 1.27 20.48
N ALA A 442 -10.70 2.02 20.41
CA ALA A 442 -9.76 1.88 19.32
C ALA A 442 -9.28 0.43 19.35
N ALA A 443 -9.54 -0.33 18.28
CA ALA A 443 -9.07 -1.70 18.16
C ALA A 443 -7.54 -1.69 18.25
N VAL A 444 -7.00 -2.20 19.35
CA VAL A 444 -5.56 -2.22 19.60
C VAL A 444 -4.93 -3.14 18.56
N ALA A 445 -4.00 -2.62 17.77
CA ALA A 445 -3.40 -3.37 16.69
C ALA A 445 -2.58 -4.54 17.26
N LEU A 446 -2.90 -5.77 16.84
CA LEU A 446 -2.21 -6.97 17.31
C LEU A 446 -0.81 -7.01 16.69
N GLN A 447 0.20 -7.19 17.54
CA GLN A 447 1.60 -7.17 17.17
C GLN A 447 2.06 -8.60 16.85
N ILE A 448 2.45 -8.89 15.61
CA ILE A 448 2.97 -10.19 15.17
C ILE A 448 4.46 -10.09 14.84
N CYS A 449 5.24 -11.10 15.18
CA CYS A 449 6.69 -11.12 14.98
C CYS A 449 7.21 -12.48 14.51
N ALA A 450 8.31 -12.50 13.75
CA ALA A 450 9.22 -13.63 13.67
C ALA A 450 10.59 -13.24 14.25
N PHE A 451 11.28 -14.19 14.88
CA PHE A 451 12.58 -13.96 15.51
C PHE A 451 13.41 -15.25 15.53
N ASN A 452 14.51 -15.28 14.75
CA ASN A 452 15.57 -16.25 14.98
C ASN A 452 16.33 -15.88 16.27
N ILE A 453 16.29 -16.75 17.29
CA ILE A 453 17.03 -16.57 18.55
C ILE A 453 18.14 -17.60 18.58
N ARG A 454 19.33 -17.21 18.11
CA ARG A 454 20.47 -18.12 17.90
C ARG A 454 20.67 -19.12 19.03
N SER A 455 20.58 -20.41 18.72
CA SER A 455 20.67 -21.57 19.61
C SER A 455 19.90 -21.37 20.92
N PHE A 456 18.59 -21.17 20.79
CA PHE A 456 17.69 -21.07 21.92
C PHE A 456 17.53 -22.43 22.62
N GLY A 457 17.70 -22.43 23.95
CA GLY A 457 17.63 -23.63 24.79
C GLY A 457 18.13 -23.31 26.20
N ASP A 458 18.33 -24.32 27.04
CA ASP A 458 18.67 -24.16 28.46
C ASP A 458 19.86 -23.24 28.72
N THR A 459 20.96 -23.41 28.00
CA THR A 459 22.17 -22.59 28.20
C THR A 459 21.85 -21.11 28.05
N LYS A 460 21.04 -20.75 27.03
CA LYS A 460 20.62 -19.36 26.75
C LYS A 460 19.58 -18.82 27.75
N LEU A 461 18.78 -19.68 28.38
CA LEU A 461 17.86 -19.26 29.46
C LEU A 461 18.48 -19.31 30.86
N SER A 462 19.57 -20.05 31.07
CA SER A 462 20.30 -20.05 32.34
C SER A 462 20.91 -18.67 32.61
N ASP A 463 21.42 -18.01 31.56
CA ASP A 463 21.92 -16.64 31.61
C ASP A 463 20.80 -15.65 31.99
N GLN A 464 20.95 -15.05 33.17
CA GLN A 464 19.99 -14.13 33.78
C GLN A 464 20.02 -12.71 33.19
N SER A 465 20.96 -12.39 32.31
CA SER A 465 21.01 -11.13 31.54
C SER A 465 20.30 -11.33 30.20
N VAL A 466 20.72 -12.33 29.42
CA VAL A 466 20.17 -12.67 28.10
C VAL A 466 18.70 -13.07 28.21
N SER A 467 18.33 -13.94 29.15
CA SER A 467 16.94 -14.37 29.31
C SER A 467 15.99 -13.20 29.65
N LYS A 468 16.43 -12.22 30.45
CA LYS A 468 15.62 -11.03 30.75
C LYS A 468 15.41 -10.16 29.51
N ILE A 469 16.41 -10.07 28.63
CA ILE A 469 16.26 -9.37 27.35
C ILE A 469 15.30 -10.13 26.44
N ILE A 470 15.44 -11.45 26.29
CA ILE A 470 14.53 -12.30 25.49
C ILE A 470 13.08 -12.13 25.96
N VAL A 471 12.80 -12.25 27.26
CA VAL A 471 11.45 -12.05 27.83
C VAL A 471 10.93 -10.62 27.57
N LYS A 472 11.80 -9.61 27.60
CA LYS A 472 11.45 -8.20 27.31
C LYS A 472 11.23 -7.91 25.81
N ILE A 473 11.85 -8.68 24.92
CA ILE A 473 11.55 -8.67 23.47
C ILE A 473 10.19 -9.34 23.24
N LEU A 474 10.06 -10.60 23.64
CA LEU A 474 8.90 -11.43 23.33
C LEU A 474 7.59 -10.90 23.94
N SER A 475 7.66 -10.30 25.14
CA SER A 475 6.49 -9.70 25.80
C SER A 475 5.86 -8.51 25.06
N ARG A 476 6.53 -7.95 24.04
CA ARG A 476 5.97 -6.91 23.15
C ARG A 476 4.75 -7.39 22.37
N TYR A 477 4.75 -8.65 21.96
CA TYR A 477 3.94 -9.15 20.86
C TYR A 477 2.70 -9.93 21.31
N ASP A 478 1.68 -9.97 20.46
CA ASP A 478 0.48 -10.79 20.63
C ASP A 478 0.66 -12.22 20.10
N LEU A 479 1.52 -12.39 19.08
CA LEU A 479 1.90 -13.66 18.48
C LEU A 479 3.35 -13.59 17.97
N VAL A 480 4.18 -14.60 18.27
CA VAL A 480 5.58 -14.68 17.85
C VAL A 480 5.91 -16.06 17.31
N LEU A 481 6.58 -16.11 16.16
CA LEU A 481 7.40 -17.25 15.75
C LEU A 481 8.82 -17.10 16.32
N VAL A 482 9.28 -18.08 17.09
CA VAL A 482 10.67 -18.24 17.52
C VAL A 482 11.30 -19.41 16.76
N GLN A 483 12.54 -19.20 16.29
CA GLN A 483 13.30 -20.16 15.48
C GLN A 483 14.67 -20.46 16.13
N GLU A 484 15.38 -21.47 15.63
CA GLU A 484 16.57 -22.07 16.25
C GLU A 484 16.36 -22.57 17.69
N VAL A 485 15.16 -23.10 17.98
CA VAL A 485 14.80 -23.73 19.26
C VAL A 485 15.37 -25.15 19.32
N ARG A 486 16.27 -25.41 20.27
CA ARG A 486 17.03 -26.65 20.42
C ARG A 486 16.84 -27.21 21.84
N ASP A 487 15.61 -27.64 22.10
CA ASP A 487 15.06 -27.90 23.43
C ASP A 487 14.16 -29.16 23.43
N THR A 488 14.76 -30.35 23.28
CA THR A 488 14.01 -31.59 22.94
C THR A 488 13.18 -32.18 24.08
N ASP A 489 13.36 -31.73 25.33
CA ASP A 489 12.50 -32.07 26.47
C ASP A 489 11.53 -30.93 26.86
N LEU A 490 11.52 -29.84 26.08
CA LEU A 490 10.71 -28.63 26.27
C LEU A 490 10.99 -27.87 27.58
N SER A 491 12.09 -28.15 28.28
CA SER A 491 12.38 -27.56 29.59
C SER A 491 12.67 -26.06 29.50
N ALA A 492 13.40 -25.62 28.46
CA ALA A 492 13.65 -24.21 28.20
C ALA A 492 12.37 -23.47 27.77
N VAL A 493 11.56 -24.06 26.88
CA VAL A 493 10.28 -23.51 26.41
C VAL A 493 9.31 -23.32 27.58
N GLN A 494 9.18 -24.31 28.46
CA GLN A 494 8.32 -24.23 29.64
C GLN A 494 8.78 -23.12 30.61
N GLU A 495 10.09 -23.00 30.87
CA GLU A 495 10.63 -21.93 31.71
C GLU A 495 10.50 -20.55 31.06
N LEU A 496 10.61 -20.43 29.73
CA LEU A 496 10.35 -19.17 29.01
C LEU A 496 8.90 -18.73 29.14
N VAL A 497 7.93 -19.61 28.87
CA VAL A 497 6.48 -19.29 28.99
C VAL A 497 6.15 -18.91 30.44
N LYS A 498 6.71 -19.62 31.42
CA LYS A 498 6.61 -19.32 32.85
C LYS A 498 7.25 -17.97 33.23
N ARG A 499 8.34 -17.54 32.58
CA ARG A 499 8.93 -16.19 32.77
C ARG A 499 8.10 -15.11 32.10
N LEU A 500 7.58 -15.34 30.90
CA LEU A 500 6.66 -14.42 30.21
C LEU A 500 5.39 -14.19 31.05
N ASN A 501 4.77 -15.25 31.54
CA ASN A 501 3.57 -15.19 32.39
C ASN A 501 3.79 -14.58 33.79
N ARG A 502 5.06 -14.40 34.21
CA ARG A 502 5.43 -13.67 35.43
C ARG A 502 5.78 -12.20 35.17
N ALA A 503 6.24 -11.87 33.97
CA ALA A 503 6.68 -10.52 33.59
C ALA A 503 5.59 -9.71 32.86
N SER A 504 4.61 -10.39 32.27
CA SER A 504 3.53 -9.81 31.48
C SER A 504 2.24 -9.60 32.30
N LYS A 505 1.36 -8.70 31.82
CA LYS A 505 -0.05 -8.62 32.25
C LYS A 505 -0.97 -9.54 31.44
N HIS A 506 -0.47 -10.11 30.35
CA HIS A 506 -1.16 -11.00 29.43
C HIS A 506 -0.68 -12.43 29.64
N SER A 507 -1.58 -13.39 29.46
CA SER A 507 -1.28 -14.82 29.52
C SER A 507 -0.80 -15.29 28.15
N TYR A 508 0.45 -15.76 28.09
CA TYR A 508 1.00 -16.48 26.95
C TYR A 508 0.75 -17.98 27.11
N ASP A 509 0.39 -18.61 26.00
CA ASP A 509 0.43 -20.04 25.76
C ASP A 509 1.27 -20.31 24.51
N TYR A 510 1.49 -21.58 24.15
CA TYR A 510 2.40 -21.94 23.07
C TYR A 510 1.95 -23.16 22.25
N VAL A 511 2.52 -23.28 21.06
CA VAL A 511 2.44 -24.46 20.21
C VAL A 511 3.77 -24.63 19.47
N ILE A 512 4.28 -25.86 19.40
CA ILE A 512 5.63 -26.15 18.91
C ILE A 512 5.61 -27.34 17.92
N SER A 513 6.54 -27.33 16.95
CA SER A 513 6.75 -28.44 16.03
C SER A 513 7.43 -29.65 16.70
N GLU A 514 7.56 -30.75 15.95
CA GLU A 514 8.55 -31.79 16.24
C GLU A 514 9.98 -31.31 15.93
N SER A 515 11.00 -32.14 16.21
CA SER A 515 12.41 -31.82 15.97
C SER A 515 12.81 -32.06 14.50
N LEU A 516 12.98 -30.96 13.76
CA LEU A 516 13.20 -30.91 12.32
C LEU A 516 14.67 -30.68 11.96
N GLY A 517 15.12 -31.32 10.88
CA GLY A 517 16.49 -31.23 10.35
C GLY A 517 16.91 -32.54 9.67
N ARG A 518 17.70 -32.46 8.59
CA ARG A 518 18.17 -33.65 7.84
C ARG A 518 19.32 -34.41 8.53
N GLU A 519 20.04 -33.76 9.45
CA GLU A 519 21.24 -34.31 10.09
C GLU A 519 21.14 -34.26 11.64
N ASN A 520 22.29 -34.36 12.33
CA ASN A 520 22.43 -34.25 13.78
C ASN A 520 22.07 -32.84 14.32
N TYR A 521 22.12 -31.82 13.47
CA TYR A 521 21.67 -30.48 13.83
C TYR A 521 20.16 -30.36 13.55
N LYS A 522 19.37 -30.25 14.62
CA LYS A 522 17.92 -30.13 14.57
C LYS A 522 17.40 -28.98 15.43
N GLU A 523 16.22 -28.50 15.04
CA GLU A 523 15.51 -27.36 15.63
C GLU A 523 14.01 -27.63 15.74
N MET A 524 13.28 -26.71 16.38
CA MET A 524 11.82 -26.62 16.40
C MET A 524 11.35 -25.21 16.02
N TYR A 525 10.16 -25.12 15.43
CA TYR A 525 9.40 -23.88 15.28
C TYR A 525 8.47 -23.72 16.47
N LEU A 526 8.65 -22.67 17.26
CA LEU A 526 7.85 -22.36 18.44
C LEU A 526 6.98 -21.13 18.16
N PHE A 527 5.66 -21.28 18.26
CA PHE A 527 4.74 -20.15 18.30
C PHE A 527 4.34 -19.84 19.75
N LEU A 528 4.56 -18.59 20.17
CA LEU A 528 4.14 -18.03 21.46
C LEU A 528 3.00 -17.04 21.22
N TYR A 529 1.88 -17.17 21.92
CA TYR A 529 0.70 -16.33 21.65
C TYR A 529 -0.03 -15.91 22.93
N ARG A 530 -0.54 -14.68 22.95
CA ARG A 530 -1.41 -14.20 24.05
C ARG A 530 -2.78 -14.83 23.91
N THR A 531 -3.24 -15.58 24.90
CA THR A 531 -4.55 -16.26 24.88
C THR A 531 -5.73 -15.28 24.93
N GLN A 532 -5.49 -14.02 25.32
CA GLN A 532 -6.46 -12.94 25.19
C GLN A 532 -6.57 -12.38 23.76
N SER A 533 -5.55 -12.55 22.91
CA SER A 533 -5.46 -11.96 21.57
C SER A 533 -5.69 -12.97 20.44
N PHE A 534 -5.29 -14.23 20.63
CA PHE A 534 -5.44 -15.32 19.68
C PHE A 534 -5.83 -16.63 20.35
N SER A 535 -6.51 -17.50 19.61
CA SER A 535 -6.70 -18.92 19.96
C SER A 535 -6.22 -19.83 18.83
N LEU A 536 -5.61 -20.96 19.20
CA LEU A 536 -5.20 -22.01 18.27
C LEU A 536 -6.44 -22.72 17.69
N VAL A 537 -6.54 -22.79 16.36
CA VAL A 537 -7.65 -23.44 15.64
C VAL A 537 -7.23 -24.77 15.05
N ASN A 538 -6.04 -24.85 14.45
CA ASN A 538 -5.52 -26.05 13.82
C ASN A 538 -4.00 -25.95 13.58
N GLN A 539 -3.33 -27.07 13.39
CA GLN A 539 -1.90 -27.13 13.04
C GLN A 539 -1.61 -28.37 12.19
N TYR A 540 -0.59 -28.32 11.34
CA TYR A 540 -0.01 -29.52 10.74
C TYR A 540 1.45 -29.28 10.30
N GLN A 541 2.24 -30.34 10.38
CA GLN A 541 3.57 -30.37 9.79
C GLN A 541 3.45 -30.55 8.27
N TYR A 542 4.13 -29.73 7.46
CA TYR A 542 4.07 -29.85 6.01
C TYR A 542 4.71 -31.18 5.54
N PRO A 543 4.02 -32.01 4.72
CA PRO A 543 4.58 -33.26 4.23
C PRO A 543 5.82 -33.03 3.34
N ASN A 544 6.91 -33.72 3.65
CA ASN A 544 8.22 -33.50 3.04
C ASN A 544 8.85 -34.81 2.49
N PRO A 545 8.13 -35.63 1.70
CA PRO A 545 8.63 -36.95 1.26
C PRO A 545 9.88 -36.83 0.38
N ASP A 546 9.91 -35.84 -0.51
CA ASP A 546 11.02 -35.57 -1.43
C ASP A 546 12.19 -34.82 -0.76
N SER A 547 12.12 -34.60 0.57
CA SER A 547 13.11 -33.86 1.37
C SER A 547 13.36 -32.41 0.94
N THR A 548 12.44 -31.81 0.18
CA THR A 548 12.48 -30.44 -0.38
C THR A 548 12.92 -29.39 0.63
N PHE A 549 12.42 -29.48 1.85
CA PHE A 549 12.86 -28.65 2.97
C PHE A 549 13.80 -29.42 3.90
N SER A 550 14.80 -28.73 4.43
CA SER A 550 15.62 -29.20 5.55
C SER A 550 14.84 -29.18 6.88
N ARG A 551 14.04 -28.13 7.10
CA ARG A 551 13.14 -27.93 8.24
C ARG A 551 11.75 -27.58 7.68
N PRO A 552 10.91 -28.57 7.30
CA PRO A 552 9.64 -28.31 6.63
C PRO A 552 8.69 -27.41 7.45
N PRO A 553 7.88 -26.54 6.82
CA PRO A 553 7.03 -25.62 7.56
C PRO A 553 6.05 -26.29 8.53
N PHE A 554 6.08 -25.87 9.79
CA PHE A 554 5.08 -26.22 10.81
C PHE A 554 3.93 -25.23 10.76
N ILE A 555 2.87 -25.56 10.03
CA ILE A 555 1.84 -24.62 9.61
C ILE A 555 0.74 -24.53 10.67
N VAL A 556 0.47 -23.33 11.18
CA VAL A 556 -0.46 -23.11 12.30
C VAL A 556 -1.55 -22.12 11.91
N LYS A 557 -2.79 -22.42 12.29
CA LYS A 557 -3.98 -21.58 12.07
C LYS A 557 -4.48 -21.04 13.40
N PHE A 558 -4.56 -19.72 13.52
CA PHE A 558 -5.13 -19.03 14.68
C PHE A 558 -6.40 -18.28 14.29
N ALA A 559 -7.32 -18.11 15.24
CA ALA A 559 -8.39 -17.12 15.18
C ALA A 559 -8.04 -15.93 16.08
N ALA A 560 -8.36 -14.72 15.65
CA ALA A 560 -8.19 -13.54 16.49
C ALA A 560 -9.36 -13.39 17.47
N SER A 561 -9.05 -13.04 18.72
CA SER A 561 -10.05 -12.89 19.77
C SER A 561 -11.04 -11.76 19.46
N GLY A 562 -12.33 -12.07 19.52
CA GLY A 562 -13.42 -11.10 19.27
C GLY A 562 -13.84 -10.97 17.81
N SER A 563 -13.21 -11.68 16.87
CA SER A 563 -13.64 -11.75 15.46
C SER A 563 -13.99 -13.19 15.04
N LYS A 564 -14.39 -13.37 13.78
CA LYS A 564 -14.50 -14.69 13.12
C LYS A 564 -13.43 -14.87 12.03
N ASN A 565 -12.38 -14.06 12.10
CA ASN A 565 -11.31 -14.06 11.13
C ASN A 565 -10.24 -15.06 11.56
N GLU A 566 -9.62 -15.68 10.57
CA GLU A 566 -8.57 -16.67 10.78
C GLU A 566 -7.33 -16.27 9.99
N LEU A 567 -6.17 -16.49 10.60
CA LEU A 567 -4.84 -16.27 10.05
C LEU A 567 -4.08 -17.58 10.04
N VAL A 568 -3.49 -17.93 8.90
CA VAL A 568 -2.51 -19.02 8.80
C VAL A 568 -1.11 -18.44 8.85
N LEU A 569 -0.23 -19.04 9.65
CA LEU A 569 1.20 -18.74 9.68
C LEU A 569 1.99 -19.95 9.18
N VAL A 570 2.94 -19.68 8.29
CA VAL A 570 3.83 -20.65 7.66
C VAL A 570 5.27 -20.27 8.01
N PRO A 571 5.90 -20.94 8.98
CA PRO A 571 7.28 -20.64 9.35
C PRO A 571 8.25 -21.22 8.31
N LEU A 572 9.36 -20.52 8.07
CA LEU A 572 10.51 -21.09 7.38
C LEU A 572 11.81 -20.58 8.00
N HIS A 573 12.73 -21.50 8.24
CA HIS A 573 14.14 -21.23 8.52
C HIS A 573 14.96 -22.05 7.54
N THR A 574 15.55 -21.42 6.53
CA THR A 574 16.28 -22.11 5.45
C THR A 574 17.74 -22.38 5.81
N PRO A 575 18.41 -23.39 5.25
CA PRO A 575 19.86 -23.48 5.32
C PRO A 575 20.42 -22.54 4.23
N PRO A 576 21.49 -21.76 4.49
CA PRO A 576 21.91 -20.68 3.60
C PRO A 576 22.25 -21.11 2.16
N ASN A 577 22.63 -22.38 1.96
CA ASN A 577 22.95 -22.98 0.67
C ASN A 577 21.73 -23.46 -0.15
N GLU A 578 20.52 -23.54 0.44
CA GLU A 578 19.29 -23.98 -0.25
C GLU A 578 18.17 -22.92 -0.18
N ALA A 579 18.45 -21.73 0.35
CA ALA A 579 17.48 -20.65 0.51
C ALA A 579 16.64 -20.38 -0.75
N VAL A 580 17.27 -20.30 -1.92
CA VAL A 580 16.56 -20.11 -3.21
C VAL A 580 15.50 -21.19 -3.47
N ALA A 581 15.82 -22.46 -3.16
CA ALA A 581 14.92 -23.60 -3.40
C ALA A 581 13.81 -23.70 -2.34
N GLU A 582 14.14 -23.53 -1.06
CA GLU A 582 13.14 -23.59 0.01
C GLU A 582 12.16 -22.40 -0.03
N ILE A 583 12.61 -21.18 -0.37
CA ILE A 583 11.71 -20.03 -0.55
C ILE A 583 10.79 -20.24 -1.77
N ASP A 584 11.29 -20.83 -2.86
CA ASP A 584 10.45 -21.16 -4.02
C ASP A 584 9.37 -22.19 -3.66
N ALA A 585 9.75 -23.25 -2.94
CA ALA A 585 8.85 -24.32 -2.50
C ALA A 585 7.71 -23.84 -1.58
N LEU A 586 7.83 -22.68 -0.92
CA LEU A 586 6.71 -22.05 -0.21
C LEU A 586 5.52 -21.70 -1.12
N TYR A 587 5.72 -21.59 -2.43
CA TYR A 587 4.62 -21.47 -3.40
C TYR A 587 3.73 -22.73 -3.42
N ASP A 588 4.33 -23.92 -3.33
CA ASP A 588 3.56 -25.17 -3.30
C ASP A 588 2.92 -25.38 -1.92
N VAL A 589 3.57 -24.91 -0.85
CA VAL A 589 2.97 -24.81 0.48
C VAL A 589 1.73 -23.91 0.47
N TYR A 590 1.80 -22.74 -0.18
CA TYR A 590 0.64 -21.85 -0.38
C TYR A 590 -0.53 -22.60 -1.05
N LEU A 591 -0.29 -23.30 -2.15
CA LEU A 591 -1.33 -24.07 -2.84
C LEU A 591 -1.95 -25.16 -1.95
N LYS A 592 -1.13 -25.85 -1.13
CA LYS A 592 -1.63 -26.88 -0.19
C LYS A 592 -2.41 -26.29 0.98
N VAL A 593 -2.10 -25.08 1.45
CA VAL A 593 -2.91 -24.40 2.48
C VAL A 593 -4.25 -23.93 1.91
N ILE A 594 -4.26 -23.39 0.68
CA ILE A 594 -5.48 -23.03 -0.06
C ILE A 594 -6.39 -24.26 -0.20
N ASP A 595 -5.85 -25.39 -0.67
CA ASP A 595 -6.57 -26.66 -0.83
C ASP A 595 -7.15 -27.17 0.50
N LYS A 596 -6.29 -27.29 1.53
CA LYS A 596 -6.65 -27.88 2.83
C LYS A 596 -7.63 -27.04 3.67
N TRP A 597 -7.52 -25.72 3.63
CA TRP A 597 -8.25 -24.81 4.54
C TRP A 597 -9.05 -23.71 3.84
N GLN A 598 -9.07 -23.66 2.51
CA GLN A 598 -9.94 -22.78 1.71
C GLN A 598 -9.81 -21.28 2.10
N THR A 599 -8.58 -20.85 2.42
CA THR A 599 -8.28 -19.48 2.87
C THR A 599 -6.98 -18.96 2.25
N ASP A 600 -7.02 -17.71 1.78
CA ASP A 600 -5.90 -16.97 1.19
C ASP A 600 -5.11 -16.14 2.23
N ASN A 601 -5.63 -16.02 3.45
CA ASN A 601 -5.05 -15.27 4.58
C ASN A 601 -3.83 -15.98 5.20
N ILE A 602 -2.72 -15.99 4.47
CA ILE A 602 -1.52 -16.74 4.84
C ILE A 602 -0.34 -15.77 4.98
N MET A 603 0.33 -15.84 6.13
CA MET A 603 1.57 -15.13 6.45
C MET A 603 2.73 -16.12 6.49
N PHE A 604 3.66 -16.00 5.55
CA PHE A 604 4.94 -16.70 5.57
C PHE A 604 5.95 -15.82 6.30
N LEU A 605 6.65 -16.36 7.30
CA LEU A 605 7.53 -15.55 8.15
C LEU A 605 8.71 -16.34 8.73
N GLY A 606 9.83 -15.65 8.97
CA GLY A 606 11.04 -16.21 9.57
C GLY A 606 12.33 -15.84 8.84
N ASP A 607 13.44 -16.39 9.31
CA ASP A 607 14.76 -16.30 8.68
C ASP A 607 14.82 -17.13 7.38
N PHE A 608 14.56 -16.46 6.26
CA PHE A 608 14.61 -17.06 4.94
C PHE A 608 16.03 -17.05 4.34
N ASN A 609 17.04 -16.53 5.07
CA ASN A 609 18.37 -16.22 4.52
C ASN A 609 18.30 -15.46 3.18
N ALA A 610 17.26 -14.65 2.99
CA ALA A 610 16.80 -14.22 1.67
C ALA A 610 17.50 -12.97 1.13
N ASP A 611 18.84 -12.91 1.18
CA ASP A 611 19.63 -11.79 0.64
C ASP A 611 21.12 -12.15 0.45
N CYS A 612 21.93 -11.12 0.16
CA CYS A 612 23.40 -11.12 0.22
C CYS A 612 24.04 -12.24 -0.63
N SER A 613 24.77 -13.17 -0.03
CA SER A 613 25.42 -14.30 -0.73
C SER A 613 24.51 -15.50 -0.97
N TYR A 614 23.33 -15.53 -0.36
CA TYR A 614 22.46 -16.71 -0.29
C TYR A 614 21.30 -16.62 -1.30
N VAL A 615 20.72 -15.42 -1.47
CA VAL A 615 19.75 -15.13 -2.56
C VAL A 615 20.23 -13.88 -3.31
N GLY A 616 20.90 -14.10 -4.44
CA GLY A 616 21.42 -13.04 -5.28
C GLY A 616 20.36 -12.38 -6.18
N LYS A 617 20.71 -11.22 -6.75
CA LYS A 617 19.81 -10.41 -7.60
C LYS A 617 19.23 -11.14 -8.81
N LYS A 618 19.93 -12.15 -9.32
CA LYS A 618 19.48 -13.04 -10.41
C LYS A 618 18.50 -14.11 -9.92
N ASP A 619 18.68 -14.61 -8.69
CA ASP A 619 18.02 -15.83 -8.20
C ASP A 619 16.56 -15.54 -7.80
N TRP A 620 16.24 -14.27 -7.51
CA TRP A 620 14.87 -13.79 -7.34
C TRP A 620 13.95 -14.06 -8.53
N SER A 621 14.45 -14.19 -9.77
CA SER A 621 13.59 -14.48 -10.93
C SER A 621 13.10 -15.93 -10.96
N SER A 622 13.78 -16.84 -10.25
CA SER A 622 13.39 -18.26 -10.13
C SER A 622 12.48 -18.56 -8.92
N ILE A 623 12.25 -17.59 -8.03
CA ILE A 623 11.47 -17.80 -6.80
C ILE A 623 10.01 -17.39 -7.03
N ARG A 624 9.09 -18.36 -7.14
CA ARG A 624 7.65 -18.16 -7.38
C ARG A 624 6.96 -17.38 -6.26
N LEU A 625 7.41 -17.53 -5.01
CA LEU A 625 6.96 -16.71 -3.88
C LEU A 625 7.32 -15.23 -4.03
N ARG A 626 8.31 -14.90 -4.87
CA ARG A 626 8.78 -13.53 -5.15
C ARG A 626 8.18 -12.96 -6.43
N THR A 627 8.08 -13.77 -7.49
CA THR A 627 7.62 -13.33 -8.82
C THR A 627 6.10 -13.29 -8.97
N SER A 628 5.35 -14.07 -8.17
CA SER A 628 3.89 -14.06 -8.21
C SER A 628 3.27 -12.90 -7.42
N GLU A 629 2.41 -12.11 -8.07
CA GLU A 629 1.70 -10.95 -7.48
C GLU A 629 0.74 -11.33 -6.32
N VAL A 630 0.47 -12.64 -6.16
CA VAL A 630 -0.27 -13.24 -5.03
C VAL A 630 0.39 -12.95 -3.68
N PHE A 631 1.71 -12.73 -3.65
CA PHE A 631 2.47 -12.49 -2.44
C PHE A 631 2.88 -11.04 -2.29
N LYS A 632 2.81 -10.52 -1.07
CA LYS A 632 3.37 -9.23 -0.68
C LYS A 632 4.47 -9.43 0.33
N TRP A 633 5.71 -9.21 -0.11
CA TRP A 633 6.86 -9.04 0.77
C TRP A 633 6.71 -7.70 1.52
N LEU A 634 6.70 -7.78 2.85
CA LEU A 634 6.50 -6.64 3.76
C LEU A 634 7.82 -6.10 4.32
N ILE A 635 8.81 -6.97 4.52
CA ILE A 635 10.21 -6.61 4.76
C ILE A 635 10.91 -6.54 3.40
N SER A 636 11.38 -5.35 3.01
CA SER A 636 12.07 -5.08 1.75
C SER A 636 13.57 -5.40 1.82
N ASP A 637 14.22 -5.47 0.65
CA ASP A 637 15.63 -5.88 0.52
C ASP A 637 16.64 -4.78 0.94
N ASP A 638 16.15 -3.63 1.41
CA ASP A 638 16.92 -2.50 1.95
C ASP A 638 16.81 -2.38 3.48
N ILE A 639 16.34 -3.45 4.14
CA ILE A 639 16.21 -3.54 5.59
C ILE A 639 17.14 -4.64 6.10
N ASP A 640 18.28 -4.24 6.66
CA ASP A 640 19.14 -5.12 7.43
C ASP A 640 18.36 -5.73 8.61
N THR A 641 18.33 -7.06 8.68
CA THR A 641 17.73 -7.82 9.79
C THR A 641 18.77 -8.42 10.71
N THR A 642 20.07 -8.15 10.50
CA THR A 642 21.16 -8.73 11.28
C THR A 642 21.64 -7.81 12.40
N VAL A 643 22.09 -8.40 13.51
CA VAL A 643 22.77 -7.68 14.61
C VAL A 643 24.28 -7.56 14.34
N GLY A 644 24.79 -8.31 13.36
CA GLY A 644 26.22 -8.38 13.01
C GLY A 644 26.77 -7.14 12.31
N ASN A 645 27.96 -7.27 11.72
CA ASN A 645 28.57 -6.25 10.85
C ASN A 645 28.14 -6.43 9.37
N SER A 646 26.95 -6.97 9.15
CA SER A 646 26.33 -7.22 7.84
C SER A 646 25.32 -6.12 7.49
N ASP A 647 24.73 -6.20 6.31
CA ASP A 647 23.67 -5.32 5.81
C ASP A 647 22.80 -6.20 4.90
N CYS A 648 21.97 -7.07 5.51
CA CYS A 648 21.32 -8.19 4.82
C CYS A 648 19.87 -8.39 5.29
N ALA A 649 18.94 -8.47 4.34
CA ALA A 649 17.51 -8.72 4.58
C ALA A 649 17.18 -10.22 4.65
N TYR A 650 17.71 -10.93 5.65
CA TYR A 650 17.52 -12.37 5.80
C TYR A 650 16.13 -12.75 6.33
N ASP A 651 15.66 -12.06 7.38
CA ASP A 651 14.38 -12.30 8.03
C ASP A 651 13.23 -11.63 7.27
N ARG A 652 12.16 -12.37 7.01
CA ARG A 652 11.09 -11.91 6.12
C ARG A 652 9.70 -12.09 6.74
N ILE A 653 8.80 -11.24 6.27
CA ILE A 653 7.35 -11.42 6.41
C ILE A 653 6.75 -11.22 5.02
N VAL A 654 6.00 -12.21 4.55
CA VAL A 654 5.36 -12.24 3.23
C VAL A 654 3.89 -12.63 3.41
N VAL A 655 2.95 -11.85 2.87
CA VAL A 655 1.51 -12.11 3.04
C VAL A 655 0.79 -12.31 1.70
N SER A 656 -0.06 -13.33 1.65
CA SER A 656 -1.08 -13.47 0.61
C SER A 656 -2.45 -13.03 1.13
N GLY A 657 -3.43 -13.02 0.23
CA GLY A 657 -4.84 -12.87 0.58
C GLY A 657 -5.36 -11.46 0.75
N SER A 658 -6.59 -11.24 0.27
CA SER A 658 -7.16 -9.89 0.15
C SER A 658 -7.67 -9.29 1.46
N LYS A 659 -7.96 -10.12 2.48
CA LYS A 659 -8.35 -9.65 3.82
C LYS A 659 -7.13 -9.38 4.68
N LEU A 660 -6.19 -10.33 4.78
CA LEU A 660 -4.94 -10.18 5.51
C LEU A 660 -4.15 -8.93 5.07
N ARG A 661 -4.02 -8.69 3.76
CA ARG A 661 -3.40 -7.46 3.23
C ARG A 661 -4.08 -6.15 3.68
N LYS A 662 -5.37 -6.18 4.07
CA LYS A 662 -6.11 -5.03 4.61
C LYS A 662 -6.05 -4.94 6.14
N TRP A 663 -5.74 -6.05 6.82
CA TRP A 663 -5.51 -6.06 8.28
C TRP A 663 -4.16 -5.45 8.63
N ILE A 664 -3.13 -5.68 7.79
CA ILE A 664 -1.78 -5.10 7.93
C ILE A 664 -1.83 -3.57 7.98
N VAL A 665 -1.34 -3.01 9.08
CA VAL A 665 -1.20 -1.56 9.25
C VAL A 665 -0.14 -1.03 8.27
N PRO A 666 -0.44 -0.01 7.45
CA PRO A 666 0.52 0.50 6.47
C PRO A 666 1.82 0.99 7.14
N LYS A 667 2.95 0.39 6.74
CA LYS A 667 4.31 0.66 7.26
C LYS A 667 4.56 0.24 8.72
N SER A 668 3.73 -0.63 9.30
CA SER A 668 4.07 -1.26 10.59
C SER A 668 5.22 -2.25 10.47
N ALA A 669 5.31 -2.92 9.32
CA ALA A 669 6.29 -3.95 9.00
C ALA A 669 7.72 -3.38 9.02
N LYS A 670 8.55 -3.86 9.94
CA LYS A 670 9.90 -3.34 10.21
C LYS A 670 10.71 -4.31 11.10
N VAL A 671 11.98 -4.00 11.29
CA VAL A 671 12.86 -4.64 12.27
C VAL A 671 12.72 -4.01 13.66
N PHE A 672 12.64 -4.84 14.71
CA PHE A 672 12.79 -4.41 16.10
C PHE A 672 14.26 -4.50 16.55
N ASP A 673 14.99 -3.42 16.27
CA ASP A 673 16.36 -3.20 16.77
C ASP A 673 16.37 -3.10 18.31
N PHE A 674 16.50 -4.26 18.96
CA PHE A 674 16.52 -4.38 20.41
C PHE A 674 17.82 -3.85 21.03
N GLN A 675 18.92 -3.84 20.26
CA GLN A 675 20.21 -3.30 20.68
C GLN A 675 20.08 -1.81 20.98
N ARG A 676 19.61 -1.00 20.02
CA ARG A 676 19.32 0.43 20.19
C ARG A 676 18.17 0.67 21.16
N ALA A 677 17.11 -0.13 21.11
CA ALA A 677 15.94 0.07 21.98
C ALA A 677 16.27 -0.13 23.47
N PHE A 678 17.20 -1.04 23.80
CA PHE A 678 17.60 -1.32 25.18
C PHE A 678 18.99 -0.78 25.55
N LYS A 679 19.71 -0.16 24.60
CA LYS A 679 21.05 0.42 24.74
C LYS A 679 22.13 -0.61 25.09
N LEU A 680 22.05 -1.78 24.46
CA LEU A 680 23.01 -2.86 24.62
C LEU A 680 24.31 -2.54 23.86
N SER A 681 25.44 -3.02 24.38
CA SER A 681 26.67 -3.18 23.60
C SER A 681 26.50 -4.21 22.48
N GLN A 682 27.49 -4.27 21.57
CA GLN A 682 27.53 -5.28 20.51
C GLN A 682 27.60 -6.71 21.07
N GLU A 683 28.34 -6.90 22.16
CA GLU A 683 28.51 -8.19 22.83
C GLU A 683 27.22 -8.66 23.50
N GLU A 684 26.56 -7.80 24.28
CA GLU A 684 25.26 -8.09 24.90
C GLU A 684 24.17 -8.36 23.86
N ALA A 685 24.21 -7.68 22.71
CA ALA A 685 23.24 -7.91 21.63
C ALA A 685 23.45 -9.29 20.96
N LEU A 686 24.68 -9.61 20.58
CA LEU A 686 25.04 -10.90 19.97
C LEU A 686 24.88 -12.09 20.94
N ALA A 687 24.96 -11.86 22.26
CA ALA A 687 24.62 -12.86 23.26
C ALA A 687 23.12 -13.25 23.20
N VAL A 688 22.24 -12.29 22.89
CA VAL A 688 20.79 -12.53 22.68
C VAL A 688 20.54 -13.23 21.35
N SER A 689 20.94 -12.63 20.22
CA SER A 689 20.90 -13.24 18.88
C SER A 689 21.77 -12.44 17.92
N ASP A 690 22.18 -13.03 16.80
CA ASP A 690 22.76 -12.34 15.64
C ASP A 690 21.73 -11.90 14.59
N HIS A 691 20.45 -12.22 14.80
CA HIS A 691 19.31 -11.69 14.05
C HIS A 691 18.47 -10.73 14.90
N PHE A 692 17.80 -9.76 14.26
CA PHE A 692 16.78 -8.94 14.88
C PHE A 692 15.37 -9.49 14.57
N PRO A 693 14.41 -9.37 15.51
CA PRO A 693 13.02 -9.69 15.23
C PRO A 693 12.43 -8.82 14.11
N VAL A 694 11.70 -9.42 13.18
CA VAL A 694 10.85 -8.69 12.20
C VAL A 694 9.40 -8.68 12.67
N GLU A 695 8.83 -7.49 12.83
CA GLU A 695 7.49 -7.25 13.41
C GLU A 695 6.53 -6.56 12.43
N ALA A 696 5.23 -6.84 12.54
CA ALA A 696 4.14 -6.18 11.82
C ALA A 696 2.87 -6.10 12.68
N GLU A 697 1.92 -5.21 12.33
CA GLU A 697 0.73 -4.92 13.13
C GLU A 697 -0.56 -5.21 12.34
N LEU A 698 -1.58 -5.76 13.01
CA LEU A 698 -2.91 -6.04 12.42
C LEU A 698 -4.02 -5.25 13.13
N THR A 699 -4.81 -4.46 12.40
CA THR A 699 -5.88 -3.59 12.98
C THR A 699 -7.31 -4.13 12.89
N SER A 700 -7.56 -5.21 12.13
CA SER A 700 -8.88 -5.88 12.09
C SER A 700 -8.78 -7.39 11.82
N PRO A 701 -7.89 -8.13 12.53
CA PRO A 701 -7.59 -9.53 12.24
C PRO A 701 -8.67 -10.54 12.66
#